data_AF-A0A928K6P0-F1
#
_entry.id   AF-A0A928K6P0-F1
#
_cell.length_a   1.000
_cell.length_b   1.000
_cell.length_c   1.000
_cell.angle_alpha   90.00
_cell.angle_beta   90.00
_cell.angle_gamma   90.00
#
_symmetry.space_group_name_H-M   'P 1'
#
loop_
_entity.id
_entity.type
_entity.pdbx_description
1 polymer ?
#
loop_
_entity_poly.entity_id
_entity_poly.type
_entity_poly.pdbx_seq_one_letter_code
_entity_poly.pdbx_strand_id
1 'polypeptide(L)'
;MEPSGRNDYIAAGGGGYIGGCIVTIFDGSDTPRSVRLNEFGKQYVYFGRDLSNDIVLNSPIVSREHGRFAWKNGQWHIEDKGVYTRSPSTNGLICNNTSIRWRAVSDGDFIRIDDGVETIAEGVLFVFSDADTQNRWQSMPFTGKTQLSVGRSRDCDIVLPHITVSLHHAVIVREPGGCYIIDNNSTNGVIVNNRRISGKVKLHEKDVVCITNSKLIFSEKQISYCCYRSGISVDAADVVIRRGKGRKSFITSNHVDLNIRPGELVAIIGGSGAGKSTILNSMCGYLKPTQGNVYINGVNLYDNFDGLKKLIGYVPQSDIVYDNLTLHQMLEYTAKLRLPKDISEAEREAAITRAINMVELPEKRDSFIRSLSGGQRKRASIAVELLSDPNLLFLDEPASGLDPGTERNLMQSLRRMADGGKTVILVTHSTLQLRMCDKIVFMGKGGNLCYYGAHDDALRFFGVSDIVDVYNMITDNAPFWRQRYEQTRAEPGEIRPTVASPGRFRDSRLRQLAVISARYFKLVTNDRQRLLLLLIQAPLLAVLISFVADGEQFKQYEMSKSLLFALSCSAFWVGMLNAIQEICKERTIMKREYMTGLSLSAYVSSKILVLGVLCLIQSLMITGVFSLLVGLPEEGVMIHPFIELLITIFITAVASSAMGLFVSSLFNNADRAMTVAPLLLMPQILFSGLIFELSGATKIISWIAVCRWSMEGLGTTANLNSLPLQLQQQGIMIPHDAEDFFEFTASHMLASWGILIGFSVLFLVLARIVLSGVGKEKS
;
A
#
# COMPACT_ATOMS: atom_id res chain seq x y z
N MET A 1 -21.46 -75.55 3.99
CA MET A 1 -21.33 -75.01 5.35
C MET A 1 -19.86 -74.86 5.63
N GLU A 2 -19.36 -73.63 5.50
CA GLU A 2 -17.98 -73.22 5.82
C GLU A 2 -17.73 -73.25 7.33
N PRO A 3 -16.45 -73.36 7.72
CA PRO A 3 -15.97 -72.59 8.85
C PRO A 3 -14.72 -71.75 8.50
N SER A 4 -14.89 -70.46 8.75
CA SER A 4 -13.93 -69.36 8.91
C SER A 4 -12.44 -69.70 9.10
N GLY A 5 -11.63 -69.36 8.09
CA GLY A 5 -10.20 -69.15 8.21
C GLY A 5 -9.87 -67.67 8.40
N ARG A 6 -9.24 -67.32 9.53
CA ARG A 6 -8.52 -66.05 9.69
C ARG A 6 -7.27 -66.12 8.79
N ASN A 7 -7.28 -65.39 7.69
CA ASN A 7 -6.09 -65.16 6.88
C ASN A 7 -5.39 -63.88 7.36
N ASP A 8 -4.20 -64.10 7.93
CA ASP A 8 -3.13 -63.11 7.99
C ASP A 8 -2.77 -62.68 6.57
N TYR A 9 -3.08 -61.43 6.23
CA TYR A 9 -2.50 -60.76 5.06
C TYR A 9 -1.51 -59.71 5.55
N ILE A 10 -0.25 -60.13 5.60
CA ILE A 10 0.91 -59.27 5.45
C ILE A 10 0.80 -58.64 4.05
N ALA A 11 0.30 -57.42 3.97
CA ALA A 11 0.37 -56.61 2.76
C ALA A 11 1.69 -55.84 2.77
N ALA A 12 2.67 -56.37 2.05
CA ALA A 12 3.81 -55.63 1.56
C ALA A 12 3.29 -54.48 0.66
N GLY A 13 3.28 -53.26 1.21
CA GLY A 13 3.03 -52.03 0.49
C GLY A 13 4.18 -51.08 0.74
N GLY A 14 5.30 -51.30 0.04
CA GLY A 14 6.41 -50.35 -0.05
C GLY A 14 5.96 -49.10 -0.82
N GLY A 15 5.18 -48.24 -0.16
CA GLY A 15 5.07 -46.84 -0.53
C GLY A 15 6.17 -46.10 0.22
N GLY A 16 7.26 -45.76 -0.47
CA GLY A 16 8.30 -44.92 0.11
C GLY A 16 7.68 -43.66 0.72
N TYR A 17 8.13 -43.28 1.91
CA TYR A 17 7.78 -42.03 2.58
C TYR A 17 8.34 -40.84 1.76
N ILE A 18 7.69 -40.51 0.65
CA ILE A 18 8.07 -39.41 -0.23
C ILE A 18 7.53 -38.11 0.41
N GLY A 19 8.42 -37.38 1.08
CA GLY A 19 8.13 -36.12 1.78
C GLY A 19 8.86 -36.05 3.12
N GLY A 20 10.15 -35.73 3.10
CA GLY A 20 10.99 -35.73 4.31
C GLY A 20 10.72 -34.53 5.21
N CYS A 21 9.91 -34.65 6.25
CA CYS A 21 9.77 -33.57 7.23
C CYS A 21 10.96 -33.55 8.19
N ILE A 22 11.71 -32.45 8.22
CA ILE A 22 12.80 -32.19 9.15
C ILE A 22 12.28 -31.25 10.25
N VAL A 23 12.46 -31.66 11.51
CA VAL A 23 12.14 -30.84 12.68
C VAL A 23 13.45 -30.42 13.33
N THR A 24 13.69 -29.11 13.40
CA THR A 24 14.81 -28.55 14.15
C THR A 24 14.30 -28.09 15.52
N ILE A 25 14.89 -28.61 16.57
CA ILE A 25 14.43 -28.48 17.95
C ILE A 25 15.42 -27.61 18.73
N PHE A 26 14.88 -26.57 19.37
CA PHE A 26 15.57 -25.67 20.28
C PHE A 26 14.99 -25.85 21.68
N ASP A 27 15.61 -26.67 22.53
CA ASP A 27 15.10 -27.03 23.87
C ASP A 27 16.05 -26.65 25.02
N GLY A 28 17.00 -25.73 24.78
CA GLY A 28 17.96 -25.23 25.77
C GLY A 28 18.96 -24.22 25.17
N SER A 29 20.08 -23.98 25.86
CA SER A 29 21.21 -23.12 25.44
C SER A 29 22.26 -23.85 24.56
N ASP A 30 21.99 -25.10 24.22
CA ASP A 30 22.86 -25.93 23.39
C ASP A 30 22.51 -25.84 21.91
N THR A 31 23.38 -26.38 21.06
CA THR A 31 23.18 -26.37 19.61
C THR A 31 21.86 -27.06 19.25
N PRO A 32 21.04 -26.45 18.37
CA PRO A 32 19.77 -27.04 17.97
C PRO A 32 20.00 -28.39 17.29
N ARG A 33 19.09 -29.33 17.55
CA ARG A 33 19.13 -30.68 16.96
C ARG A 33 18.09 -30.80 15.86
N SER A 34 18.47 -31.37 14.72
CA SER A 34 17.55 -31.63 13.62
C SER A 34 17.28 -33.13 13.53
N VAL A 35 16.00 -33.50 13.48
CA VAL A 35 15.55 -34.89 13.33
C VAL A 35 14.67 -35.01 12.09
N ARG A 36 14.78 -36.12 11.35
CA ARG A 36 13.89 -36.42 10.22
C ARG A 36 12.79 -37.35 10.70
N LEU A 37 11.53 -36.90 10.66
CA LEU A 37 10.41 -37.69 11.18
C LEU A 37 10.26 -39.03 10.45
N ASN A 38 10.54 -39.05 9.15
CA ASN A 38 10.43 -40.26 8.33
C ASN A 38 11.49 -41.32 8.69
N GLU A 39 12.66 -40.91 9.22
CA GLU A 39 13.74 -41.85 9.58
C GLU A 39 13.39 -42.73 10.79
N PHE A 40 12.41 -42.31 11.60
CA PHE A 40 11.91 -43.15 12.70
C PHE A 40 11.12 -44.37 12.20
N GLY A 41 10.61 -44.37 10.96
CA GLY A 41 9.82 -45.48 10.40
C GLY A 41 8.52 -45.79 11.16
N LYS A 42 8.01 -44.83 11.95
CA LYS A 42 6.81 -44.97 12.78
C LYS A 42 5.70 -44.08 12.26
N GLN A 43 4.45 -44.52 12.41
CA GLN A 43 3.28 -43.67 12.15
C GLN A 43 3.12 -42.57 13.22
N TYR A 44 3.60 -42.84 14.44
CA TYR A 44 3.56 -41.92 15.58
C TYR A 44 4.95 -41.78 16.19
N VAL A 45 5.43 -40.54 16.35
CA VAL A 45 6.71 -40.20 16.99
C VAL A 45 6.42 -39.34 18.21
N TYR A 46 6.66 -39.86 19.41
CA TYR A 46 6.30 -39.19 20.67
C TYR A 46 7.41 -38.24 21.14
N PHE A 47 7.02 -37.13 21.77
CA PHE A 47 7.95 -36.17 22.35
C PHE A 47 7.55 -35.76 23.77
N GLY A 48 8.55 -35.58 24.63
CA GLY A 48 8.35 -35.23 26.03
C GLY A 48 9.65 -35.29 26.82
N ARG A 49 9.59 -34.97 28.12
CA ARG A 49 10.77 -34.99 29.00
C ARG A 49 11.21 -36.39 29.44
N ASP A 50 10.31 -37.37 29.36
CA ASP A 50 10.60 -38.75 29.75
C ASP A 50 11.50 -39.45 28.70
N LEU A 51 12.42 -40.29 29.17
CA LEU A 51 13.36 -41.04 28.31
C LEU A 51 12.68 -42.10 27.43
N SER A 52 11.43 -42.44 27.73
CA SER A 52 10.61 -43.35 26.92
C SER A 52 10.09 -42.73 25.61
N ASN A 53 10.17 -41.41 25.44
CA ASN A 53 9.77 -40.74 24.19
C ASN A 53 10.81 -40.92 23.09
N ASP A 54 10.36 -40.92 21.82
CA ASP A 54 11.25 -40.94 20.66
C ASP A 54 12.12 -39.68 20.58
N ILE A 55 11.56 -38.53 20.96
CA ILE A 55 12.24 -37.23 21.03
C ILE A 55 12.19 -36.74 22.49
N VAL A 56 13.32 -36.92 23.20
CA VAL A 56 13.46 -36.52 24.62
C VAL A 56 13.84 -35.05 24.71
N LEU A 57 13.02 -34.21 25.37
CA LEU A 57 13.22 -32.77 25.51
C LEU A 57 13.79 -32.42 26.90
N ASN A 58 14.79 -31.55 26.96
CA ASN A 58 15.48 -31.20 28.21
C ASN A 58 14.75 -30.15 29.06
N SER A 59 13.72 -29.52 28.51
CA SER A 59 13.03 -28.40 29.13
C SER A 59 12.14 -28.81 30.32
N PRO A 60 12.20 -28.10 31.47
CA PRO A 60 11.41 -28.43 32.66
C PRO A 60 9.91 -28.10 32.50
N ILE A 61 9.56 -27.21 31.57
CA ILE A 61 8.17 -26.84 31.27
C ILE A 61 7.46 -27.85 30.36
N VAL A 62 8.18 -28.87 29.88
CA VAL A 62 7.63 -29.96 29.06
C VAL A 62 7.15 -31.11 29.95
N SER A 63 5.92 -31.56 29.70
CA SER A 63 5.32 -32.72 30.34
C SER A 63 6.14 -34.00 30.07
N ARG A 64 6.04 -35.01 30.94
CA ARG A 64 6.74 -36.31 30.75
C ARG A 64 6.52 -36.88 29.35
N GLU A 65 5.28 -36.86 28.90
CA GLU A 65 4.87 -37.05 27.51
C GLU A 65 4.00 -35.83 27.19
N HIS A 66 4.41 -35.04 26.20
CA HIS A 66 3.76 -33.77 25.89
C HIS A 66 2.89 -33.87 24.65
N GLY A 67 3.33 -34.62 23.64
CA GLY A 67 2.60 -34.78 22.39
C GLY A 67 3.24 -35.81 21.48
N ARG A 68 2.73 -35.90 20.25
CA ARG A 68 3.27 -36.76 19.20
C ARG A 68 3.17 -36.12 17.82
N PHE A 69 4.06 -36.53 16.93
CA PHE A 69 3.90 -36.35 15.49
C PHE A 69 3.16 -37.56 14.92
N ALA A 70 2.10 -37.33 14.15
CA ALA A 70 1.25 -38.36 13.57
C ALA A 70 1.20 -38.22 12.03
N TRP A 71 1.53 -39.28 11.31
CA TRP A 71 1.38 -39.32 9.85
C TRP A 71 -0.06 -39.71 9.47
N LYS A 72 -0.80 -38.79 8.84
CA LYS A 72 -2.20 -38.96 8.41
C LYS A 72 -2.42 -38.30 7.06
N ASN A 73 -3.18 -38.93 6.17
CA ASN A 73 -3.55 -38.38 4.85
C ASN A 73 -2.35 -37.87 4.02
N GLY A 74 -1.21 -38.53 4.10
CA GLY A 74 0.01 -38.14 3.38
C GLY A 74 0.76 -36.94 3.97
N GLN A 75 0.49 -36.56 5.22
CA GLN A 75 1.14 -35.43 5.88
C GLN A 75 1.41 -35.69 7.37
N TRP A 76 2.45 -35.04 7.91
CA TRP A 76 2.71 -34.99 9.34
C TRP A 76 1.80 -33.98 10.05
N HIS A 77 1.21 -34.42 11.16
CA HIS A 77 0.48 -33.59 12.10
C HIS A 77 1.23 -33.58 13.43
N ILE A 78 1.30 -32.44 14.09
CA ILE A 78 1.69 -32.36 15.50
C ILE A 78 0.44 -32.38 16.36
N GLU A 79 0.41 -33.22 17.39
CA GLU A 79 -0.72 -33.42 18.29
C GLU A 79 -0.29 -33.25 19.74
N ASP A 80 -1.00 -32.41 20.49
CA ASP A 80 -0.93 -32.36 21.94
C ASP A 80 -1.45 -33.66 22.54
N LYS A 81 -0.91 -34.06 23.70
CA LYS A 81 -1.34 -35.26 24.42
C LYS A 81 -2.85 -35.29 24.73
N GLY A 82 -3.50 -34.14 24.89
CA GLY A 82 -4.95 -34.03 25.08
C GLY A 82 -5.79 -34.44 23.88
N VAL A 83 -5.21 -34.63 22.69
CA VAL A 83 -5.93 -35.11 21.50
C VAL A 83 -6.23 -36.60 21.56
N TYR A 84 -5.34 -37.38 22.18
CA TYR A 84 -5.44 -38.85 22.21
C TYR A 84 -5.48 -39.42 23.63
N THR A 85 -5.43 -38.57 24.66
CA THR A 85 -5.63 -38.95 26.06
C THR A 85 -6.59 -37.99 26.76
N ARG A 86 -7.15 -38.40 27.91
CA ARG A 86 -8.06 -37.57 28.71
C ARG A 86 -7.37 -36.43 29.48
N SER A 87 -6.04 -36.37 29.48
CA SER A 87 -5.25 -35.35 30.18
C SER A 87 -4.47 -34.52 29.16
N PRO A 88 -4.74 -33.21 29.01
CA PRO A 88 -3.92 -32.35 28.17
C PRO A 88 -2.49 -32.22 28.73
N SER A 89 -1.57 -31.76 27.89
CA SER A 89 -0.24 -31.38 28.36
C SER A 89 -0.31 -30.11 29.23
N THR A 90 0.74 -29.86 30.01
CA THR A 90 0.74 -28.78 31.02
C THR A 90 0.73 -27.38 30.40
N ASN A 91 1.48 -27.17 29.31
CA ASN A 91 1.65 -25.86 28.67
C ASN A 91 1.08 -25.81 27.24
N GLY A 92 0.59 -26.93 26.72
CA GLY A 92 0.04 -27.02 25.38
C GLY A 92 1.08 -26.76 24.29
N LEU A 93 0.58 -26.73 23.05
CA LEU A 93 1.34 -26.33 21.88
C LEU A 93 0.86 -24.95 21.41
N ILE A 94 1.81 -24.07 21.11
CA ILE A 94 1.53 -22.70 20.66
C ILE A 94 2.07 -22.52 19.25
N CYS A 95 1.21 -22.22 18.29
CA CYS A 95 1.59 -21.87 16.93
C CYS A 95 1.14 -20.43 16.63
N ASN A 96 2.06 -19.56 16.23
CA ASN A 96 1.77 -18.15 15.90
C ASN A 96 0.94 -17.44 16.99
N ASN A 97 1.34 -17.62 18.26
CA ASN A 97 0.67 -17.11 19.47
C ASN A 97 -0.76 -17.64 19.72
N THR A 98 -1.18 -18.70 19.01
CA THR A 98 -2.46 -19.37 19.20
C THR A 98 -2.23 -20.76 19.79
N SER A 99 -2.97 -21.11 20.84
CA SER A 99 -2.91 -22.47 21.41
C SER A 99 -3.54 -23.44 20.42
N ILE A 100 -2.84 -24.52 20.07
CA ILE A 100 -3.32 -25.57 19.19
C ILE A 100 -3.38 -26.90 19.93
N ARG A 101 -4.42 -27.70 19.67
CA ARG A 101 -4.46 -29.11 20.10
C ARG A 101 -3.80 -30.01 19.07
N TRP A 102 -3.98 -29.74 17.79
CA TRP A 102 -3.21 -30.36 16.73
C TRP A 102 -3.14 -29.45 15.50
N ARG A 103 -2.16 -29.68 14.63
CA ARG A 103 -2.04 -28.97 13.35
C ARG A 103 -1.31 -29.82 12.33
N ALA A 104 -1.73 -29.74 11.07
CA ALA A 104 -0.95 -30.26 9.95
C ALA A 104 0.30 -29.39 9.76
N VAL A 105 1.47 -30.00 9.89
CA VAL A 105 2.77 -29.32 9.88
C VAL A 105 3.12 -28.90 8.46
N SER A 106 3.53 -27.65 8.28
CA SER A 106 3.98 -27.10 7.00
C SER A 106 5.41 -26.54 7.08
N ASP A 107 6.07 -26.43 5.92
CA ASP A 107 7.39 -25.79 5.81
C ASP A 107 7.34 -24.36 6.39
N GLY A 108 8.27 -24.06 7.31
CA GLY A 108 8.34 -22.77 7.98
C GLY A 108 7.40 -22.56 9.16
N ASP A 109 6.66 -23.58 9.62
CA ASP A 109 5.89 -23.51 10.86
C ASP A 109 6.82 -23.39 12.08
N PHE A 110 6.42 -22.56 13.05
CA PHE A 110 7.09 -22.39 14.35
C PHE A 110 6.09 -22.80 15.43
N ILE A 111 6.40 -23.88 16.14
CA ILE A 111 5.54 -24.35 17.23
C ILE A 111 6.34 -24.35 18.51
N ARG A 112 5.80 -23.71 19.54
CA ARG A 112 6.46 -23.52 20.81
C ARG A 112 5.73 -24.25 21.93
N ILE A 113 6.50 -24.66 22.92
CA ILE A 113 6.01 -24.96 24.26
C ILE A 113 6.60 -23.85 25.13
N ASP A 114 5.77 -22.92 25.57
CA ASP A 114 6.21 -21.66 26.16
C ASP A 114 5.07 -21.01 26.99
N ASP A 115 5.36 -19.94 27.74
CA ASP A 115 4.35 -19.16 28.48
C ASP A 115 3.45 -18.30 27.57
N GLY A 116 3.87 -18.11 26.31
CA GLY A 116 3.12 -17.48 25.24
C GLY A 116 3.12 -15.95 25.23
N VAL A 117 3.87 -15.26 26.10
CA VAL A 117 3.93 -13.79 26.17
C VAL A 117 5.34 -13.26 25.88
N GLU A 118 6.36 -13.90 26.46
CA GLU A 118 7.77 -13.64 26.18
C GLU A 118 8.50 -14.97 26.01
N THR A 119 9.58 -14.97 25.24
CA THR A 119 10.43 -16.14 25.08
C THR A 119 11.13 -16.45 26.39
N ILE A 120 10.61 -17.41 27.17
CA ILE A 120 11.35 -17.91 28.33
C ILE A 120 12.49 -18.80 27.86
N ALA A 121 13.66 -18.65 28.48
CA ALA A 121 14.86 -19.41 28.14
C ALA A 121 14.63 -20.94 28.20
N GLU A 122 13.73 -21.38 29.08
CA GLU A 122 13.35 -22.77 29.27
C GLU A 122 12.34 -23.28 28.21
N GLY A 123 11.80 -22.43 27.34
CA GLY A 123 10.84 -22.78 26.29
C GLY A 123 11.38 -23.77 25.25
N VAL A 124 10.52 -24.55 24.59
CA VAL A 124 10.91 -25.36 23.42
C VAL A 124 10.40 -24.69 22.16
N LEU A 125 11.25 -24.60 21.13
CA LEU A 125 10.83 -24.19 19.79
C LEU A 125 11.10 -25.32 18.78
N PHE A 126 10.04 -25.76 18.11
CA PHE A 126 10.08 -26.61 16.93
C PHE A 126 10.02 -25.76 15.68
N VAL A 127 10.97 -25.99 14.78
CA VAL A 127 11.03 -25.35 13.47
C VAL A 127 10.93 -26.43 12.42
N PHE A 128 9.88 -26.35 11.60
CA PHE A 128 9.62 -27.33 10.57
C PHE A 128 10.19 -26.87 9.24
N SER A 129 10.91 -27.78 8.59
CA SER A 129 11.42 -27.60 7.25
C SER A 129 11.14 -28.84 6.42
N ASP A 130 10.72 -28.64 5.19
CA ASP A 130 10.62 -29.72 4.22
C ASP A 130 12.01 -30.04 3.65
N ALA A 131 12.39 -31.32 3.58
CA ALA A 131 13.70 -31.76 3.11
C ALA A 131 13.94 -31.41 1.63
N ASP A 132 12.86 -31.31 0.85
CA ASP A 132 12.89 -31.08 -0.59
C ASP A 132 12.78 -29.59 -0.98
N THR A 133 12.60 -28.67 -0.01
CA THR A 133 12.53 -27.23 -0.30
C THR A 133 13.91 -26.56 -0.33
N GLN A 134 14.01 -25.42 -1.04
CA GLN A 134 15.21 -24.58 -1.02
C GLN A 134 15.42 -23.82 0.31
N ASN A 135 14.50 -23.97 1.27
CA ASN A 135 14.47 -23.23 2.53
C ASN A 135 15.34 -23.92 3.60
N ARG A 136 16.66 -23.87 3.42
CA ARG A 136 17.62 -24.48 4.36
C ARG A 136 18.02 -23.52 5.48
N TRP A 137 17.88 -23.99 6.71
CA TRP A 137 18.43 -23.33 7.89
C TRP A 137 19.96 -23.39 7.88
N GLN A 138 20.58 -22.24 8.10
CA GLN A 138 22.01 -22.04 8.22
C GLN A 138 22.33 -21.56 9.64
N SER A 139 23.56 -21.73 10.09
CA SER A 139 24.01 -21.28 11.42
C SER A 139 25.27 -20.44 11.27
N MET A 140 25.28 -19.29 11.94
CA MET A 140 26.41 -18.37 11.99
C MET A 140 26.89 -18.24 13.45
N PRO A 141 28.02 -18.85 13.82
CA PRO A 141 28.52 -18.77 15.20
C PRO A 141 29.09 -17.39 15.52
N PHE A 142 29.07 -17.01 16.79
CA PHE A 142 29.68 -15.77 17.29
C PHE A 142 31.21 -15.86 17.49
N THR A 143 31.86 -16.93 17.04
CA THR A 143 33.27 -17.25 17.34
C THR A 143 34.22 -16.12 16.94
N GLY A 144 34.79 -15.45 17.95
CA GLY A 144 35.79 -14.38 17.80
C GLY A 144 35.25 -13.02 17.33
N LYS A 145 33.94 -12.85 17.19
CA LYS A 145 33.32 -11.60 16.72
C LYS A 145 32.49 -10.92 17.81
N THR A 146 32.74 -9.63 18.00
CA THR A 146 31.92 -8.75 18.87
C THR A 146 30.69 -8.20 18.14
N GLN A 147 30.64 -8.33 16.82
CA GLN A 147 29.57 -7.83 15.99
C GLN A 147 29.33 -8.76 14.80
N LEU A 148 28.06 -8.98 14.43
CA LEU A 148 27.64 -9.62 13.19
C LEU A 148 26.78 -8.65 12.38
N SER A 149 27.11 -8.49 11.11
CA SER A 149 26.38 -7.69 10.14
C SER A 149 25.35 -8.54 9.38
N VAL A 150 24.14 -8.01 9.19
CA VAL A 150 23.05 -8.67 8.49
C VAL A 150 22.57 -7.78 7.35
N GLY A 151 22.55 -8.27 6.11
CA GLY A 151 22.16 -7.45 4.97
C GLY A 151 22.20 -8.17 3.63
N ARG A 152 21.84 -7.45 2.57
CA ARG A 152 21.82 -7.98 1.19
C ARG A 152 23.21 -8.09 0.56
N SER A 153 24.15 -7.28 1.05
CA SER A 153 25.49 -7.22 0.48
C SER A 153 26.32 -8.45 0.84
N ARG A 154 27.25 -8.83 -0.05
CA ARG A 154 28.08 -10.04 0.09
C ARG A 154 29.16 -9.93 1.18
N ASP A 155 29.44 -8.72 1.63
CA ASP A 155 30.36 -8.43 2.73
C ASP A 155 29.70 -8.54 4.11
N CYS A 156 28.39 -8.75 4.17
CA CYS A 156 27.70 -9.03 5.43
C CYS A 156 28.01 -10.45 5.93
N ASP A 157 28.05 -10.60 7.26
CA ASP A 157 28.22 -11.90 7.91
C ASP A 157 27.04 -12.84 7.62
N ILE A 158 25.83 -12.30 7.69
CA ILE A 158 24.60 -13.00 7.33
C ILE A 158 24.03 -12.33 6.08
N VAL A 159 24.18 -13.00 4.94
CA VAL A 159 23.76 -12.50 3.63
C VAL A 159 22.31 -12.91 3.33
N LEU A 160 21.43 -11.92 3.24
CA LEU A 160 20.00 -12.07 2.93
C LEU A 160 19.72 -11.48 1.52
N PRO A 161 19.74 -12.28 0.43
CA PRO A 161 19.87 -11.77 -0.94
C PRO A 161 18.61 -11.10 -1.52
N HIS A 162 17.53 -10.98 -0.76
CA HIS A 162 16.24 -10.51 -1.28
C HIS A 162 16.26 -8.99 -1.59
N ILE A 163 15.61 -8.57 -2.68
CA ILE A 163 15.69 -7.19 -3.20
C ILE A 163 15.16 -6.13 -2.21
N THR A 164 14.27 -6.52 -1.31
CA THR A 164 13.70 -5.62 -0.29
C THR A 164 14.60 -5.47 0.94
N VAL A 165 15.65 -6.27 1.10
CA VAL A 165 16.64 -6.13 2.18
C VAL A 165 17.64 -5.04 1.79
N SER A 166 17.90 -4.08 2.70
CA SER A 166 18.98 -3.10 2.54
C SER A 166 20.37 -3.76 2.50
N LEU A 167 21.35 -3.15 1.83
CA LEU A 167 22.72 -3.65 1.72
C LEU A 167 23.30 -4.02 3.08
N HIS A 168 23.14 -3.13 4.07
CA HIS A 168 23.40 -3.38 5.49
C HIS A 168 22.13 -3.09 6.28
N HIS A 169 21.37 -4.12 6.61
CA HIS A 169 20.03 -4.01 7.18
C HIS A 169 20.07 -3.83 8.69
N ALA A 170 20.83 -4.68 9.37
CA ALA A 170 20.87 -4.73 10.81
C ALA A 170 22.25 -5.19 11.28
N VAL A 171 22.50 -4.96 12.56
CA VAL A 171 23.72 -5.38 13.22
C VAL A 171 23.36 -6.04 14.55
N ILE A 172 23.98 -7.17 14.84
CA ILE A 172 23.92 -7.82 16.14
C ILE A 172 25.25 -7.58 16.85
N VAL A 173 25.22 -6.92 18.01
CA VAL A 173 26.41 -6.54 18.79
C VAL A 173 26.41 -7.31 20.10
N ARG A 174 27.58 -7.84 20.49
CA ARG A 174 27.80 -8.51 21.77
C ARG A 174 28.58 -7.57 22.69
N GLU A 175 27.97 -7.23 23.82
CA GLU A 175 28.51 -6.34 24.84
C GLU A 175 28.55 -7.04 26.20
N PRO A 176 29.28 -6.51 27.21
CA PRO A 176 29.37 -7.12 28.54
C PRO A 176 28.02 -7.35 29.25
N GLY A 177 26.96 -6.65 28.83
CA GLY A 177 25.59 -6.77 29.37
C GLY A 177 24.63 -7.67 28.57
N GLY A 178 25.09 -8.29 27.48
CA GLY A 178 24.31 -9.19 26.63
C GLY A 178 24.48 -8.92 25.13
N CYS A 179 23.72 -9.64 24.31
CA CYS A 179 23.63 -9.40 22.87
C CYS A 179 22.49 -8.44 22.55
N TYR A 180 22.71 -7.55 21.59
CA TYR A 180 21.74 -6.56 21.15
C TYR A 180 21.62 -6.56 19.64
N ILE A 181 20.42 -6.33 19.13
CA ILE A 181 20.17 -6.05 17.71
C ILE A 181 19.86 -4.58 17.50
N ILE A 182 20.40 -4.02 16.42
CA ILE A 182 20.28 -2.63 16.03
C ILE A 182 19.85 -2.59 14.56
N ASP A 183 18.73 -1.92 14.29
CA ASP A 183 18.30 -1.61 12.91
C ASP A 183 19.18 -0.48 12.33
N ASN A 184 19.83 -0.73 11.19
CA ASN A 184 20.76 0.22 10.57
C ASN A 184 20.03 1.22 9.67
N ASN A 185 18.95 1.83 10.19
CA ASN A 185 18.04 2.70 9.44
C ASN A 185 17.56 2.04 8.12
N SER A 186 17.27 0.74 8.19
CA SER A 186 16.90 -0.04 7.02
C SER A 186 15.55 0.38 6.45
N THR A 187 15.30 0.02 5.19
CA THR A 187 14.07 0.43 4.51
C THR A 187 12.82 -0.25 5.08
N ASN A 188 12.95 -1.45 5.65
CA ASN A 188 11.80 -2.25 6.11
C ASN A 188 11.78 -2.47 7.63
N GLY A 189 12.88 -2.15 8.32
CA GLY A 189 13.04 -2.35 9.74
C GLY A 189 13.21 -3.82 10.12
N VAL A 190 13.47 -4.01 11.41
CA VAL A 190 13.68 -5.31 12.03
C VAL A 190 12.53 -5.60 12.98
N ILE A 191 12.03 -6.83 12.98
CA ILE A 191 10.97 -7.30 13.88
C ILE A 191 11.57 -8.37 14.79
N VAL A 192 11.38 -8.27 16.10
CA VAL A 192 11.81 -9.27 17.09
C VAL A 192 10.56 -9.73 17.85
N ASN A 193 10.27 -11.03 17.85
CA ASN A 193 9.09 -11.63 18.51
C ASN A 193 7.78 -10.87 18.23
N ASN A 194 7.47 -10.65 16.94
CA ASN A 194 6.31 -9.88 16.47
C ASN A 194 6.25 -8.39 16.87
N ARG A 195 7.34 -7.85 17.44
CA ARG A 195 7.47 -6.43 17.77
C ARG A 195 8.55 -5.78 16.91
N ARG A 196 8.18 -4.75 16.16
CA ARG A 196 9.16 -3.93 15.44
C ARG A 196 10.05 -3.18 16.44
N ILE A 197 11.36 -3.26 16.24
CA ILE A 197 12.31 -2.56 17.10
C ILE A 197 12.55 -1.13 16.62
N SER A 198 12.86 -0.24 17.54
CA SER A 198 13.37 1.10 17.26
C SER A 198 14.64 1.33 18.08
N GLY A 199 15.77 1.49 17.40
CA GLY A 199 17.08 1.60 18.05
C GLY A 199 17.64 0.24 18.46
N LYS A 200 18.28 0.20 19.63
CA LYS A 200 19.00 -0.96 20.17
C LYS A 200 18.11 -1.77 21.11
N VAL A 201 17.94 -3.06 20.84
CA VAL A 201 17.11 -3.98 21.65
C VAL A 201 17.94 -5.17 22.10
N LYS A 202 17.83 -5.55 23.37
CA LYS A 202 18.51 -6.73 23.93
C LYS A 202 17.83 -8.01 23.43
N LEU A 203 18.61 -8.96 22.94
CA LEU A 203 18.15 -10.28 22.51
C LEU A 203 18.22 -11.28 23.67
N HIS A 204 17.20 -12.12 23.78
CA HIS A 204 17.12 -13.26 24.68
C HIS A 204 17.17 -14.57 23.91
N GLU A 205 17.50 -15.66 24.59
CA GLU A 205 17.52 -17.00 24.00
C GLU A 205 16.23 -17.33 23.26
N LYS A 206 16.37 -17.83 22.03
CA LYS A 206 15.28 -18.22 21.12
C LYS A 206 14.40 -17.06 20.64
N ASP A 207 14.88 -15.83 20.75
CA ASP A 207 14.25 -14.69 20.10
C ASP A 207 14.21 -14.90 18.58
N VAL A 208 13.03 -14.72 18.00
CA VAL A 208 12.81 -14.82 16.56
C VAL A 208 12.87 -13.43 15.97
N VAL A 209 13.91 -13.19 15.17
CA VAL A 209 14.10 -11.96 14.40
C VAL A 209 13.61 -12.18 12.98
N CYS A 210 12.65 -11.37 12.54
CA CYS A 210 12.16 -11.35 11.17
C CYS A 210 12.71 -10.13 10.44
N ILE A 211 13.36 -10.38 9.29
CA ILE A 211 13.80 -9.36 8.34
C ILE A 211 13.23 -9.76 6.98
N THR A 212 12.24 -9.00 6.49
CA THR A 212 11.54 -9.28 5.21
C THR A 212 11.08 -10.74 5.10
N ASN A 213 11.62 -11.47 4.12
CA ASN A 213 11.35 -12.88 3.83
C ASN A 213 12.33 -13.83 4.54
N SER A 214 13.04 -13.37 5.58
CA SER A 214 14.03 -14.14 6.31
C SER A 214 13.72 -14.17 7.79
N LYS A 215 13.98 -15.31 8.43
CA LYS A 215 13.88 -15.47 9.88
C LYS A 215 15.23 -15.86 10.44
N LEU A 216 15.57 -15.26 11.57
CA LEU A 216 16.76 -15.56 12.35
C LEU A 216 16.29 -15.93 13.76
N ILE A 217 16.97 -16.89 14.37
CA ILE A 217 16.74 -17.34 15.74
C ILE A 217 18.03 -17.09 16.48
N PHE A 218 17.94 -16.31 17.55
CA PHE A 218 19.09 -16.00 18.39
C PHE A 218 19.35 -17.13 19.40
N SER A 219 20.62 -17.48 19.54
CA SER A 219 21.17 -18.23 20.67
C SER A 219 22.50 -17.62 21.11
N GLU A 220 22.90 -17.78 22.37
CA GLU A 220 24.11 -17.18 22.94
C GLU A 220 25.40 -17.59 22.20
N LYS A 221 25.39 -18.76 21.56
CA LYS A 221 26.52 -19.32 20.82
C LYS A 221 26.48 -19.00 19.32
N GLN A 222 25.30 -18.84 18.72
CA GLN A 222 25.13 -18.69 17.27
C GLN A 222 23.80 -18.05 16.87
N ILE A 223 23.72 -17.58 15.63
CA ILE A 223 22.48 -17.19 14.96
C ILE A 223 22.09 -18.26 13.95
N SER A 224 20.93 -18.89 14.12
CA SER A 224 20.36 -19.76 13.09
C SER A 224 19.46 -18.93 12.18
N TYR A 225 19.61 -19.01 10.86
CA TYR A 225 18.79 -18.23 9.94
C TYR A 225 18.32 -19.02 8.72
N CYS A 226 17.16 -18.65 8.19
CA CYS A 226 16.59 -19.16 6.95
C CYS A 226 16.13 -18.00 6.07
N CYS A 227 16.56 -18.01 4.81
CA CYS A 227 16.06 -17.12 3.78
C CYS A 227 14.98 -17.86 3.00
N TYR A 228 13.70 -17.49 3.17
CA TYR A 228 12.63 -18.14 2.44
C TYR A 228 12.67 -17.72 0.98
N ARG A 229 13.01 -18.67 0.10
CA ARG A 229 13.06 -18.49 -1.35
C ARG A 229 11.73 -18.83 -2.01
N SER A 230 10.92 -19.67 -1.36
CA SER A 230 9.58 -20.07 -1.82
C SER A 230 8.54 -19.71 -0.78
N GLY A 231 7.63 -18.82 -1.17
CA GLY A 231 6.28 -18.68 -0.62
C GLY A 231 6.19 -18.14 0.78
N ILE A 232 5.03 -17.61 1.11
CA ILE A 232 4.72 -17.12 2.46
C ILE A 232 3.37 -17.68 2.85
N SER A 233 3.28 -18.22 4.06
CA SER A 233 2.01 -18.71 4.60
C SER A 233 1.12 -17.55 5.02
N VAL A 234 -0.19 -17.75 4.88
CA VAL A 234 -1.21 -16.81 5.34
C VAL A 234 -2.20 -17.56 6.22
N ASP A 235 -2.31 -17.12 7.47
CA ASP A 235 -3.29 -17.63 8.41
C ASP A 235 -4.32 -16.53 8.72
N ALA A 236 -5.59 -16.78 8.42
CA ALA A 236 -6.70 -16.02 8.98
C ALA A 236 -7.25 -16.81 10.18
N ALA A 237 -7.26 -16.21 11.36
CA ALA A 237 -7.72 -16.83 12.60
C ALA A 237 -8.92 -16.04 13.14
N ASP A 238 -10.08 -16.70 13.19
CA ASP A 238 -11.35 -16.17 13.68
C ASP A 238 -11.76 -14.80 13.08
N VAL A 239 -11.61 -14.63 11.76
CA VAL A 239 -11.80 -13.32 11.14
C VAL A 239 -13.27 -12.95 11.02
N VAL A 240 -13.69 -11.93 11.78
CA VAL A 240 -15.03 -11.32 11.73
C VAL A 240 -14.94 -9.88 11.21
N ILE A 241 -15.79 -9.54 10.24
CA ILE A 241 -15.82 -8.20 9.66
C ILE A 241 -17.25 -7.67 9.64
N ARG A 242 -17.51 -6.62 10.43
CA ARG A 242 -18.77 -5.88 10.46
C ARG A 242 -18.65 -4.57 9.68
N ARG A 243 -19.59 -4.34 8.77
CA ARG A 243 -19.70 -3.11 7.97
C ARG A 243 -21.01 -2.39 8.27
N GLY A 244 -21.07 -1.08 7.99
CA GLY A 244 -22.23 -0.23 8.30
C GLY A 244 -22.16 0.44 9.69
N LYS A 245 -23.11 1.32 9.98
CA LYS A 245 -23.25 2.01 11.27
C LYS A 245 -24.67 1.82 11.83
N GLY A 246 -24.78 1.65 13.15
CA GLY A 246 -26.06 1.51 13.86
C GLY A 246 -26.90 0.34 13.31
N ARG A 247 -28.19 0.56 13.12
CA ARG A 247 -29.15 -0.46 12.62
C ARG A 247 -28.86 -0.99 11.21
N LYS A 248 -27.97 -0.36 10.44
CA LYS A 248 -27.54 -0.81 9.10
C LYS A 248 -26.24 -1.64 9.14
N SER A 249 -25.82 -2.14 10.31
CA SER A 249 -24.63 -2.97 10.40
C SER A 249 -24.88 -4.39 9.89
N PHE A 250 -23.99 -4.94 9.08
CA PHE A 250 -24.05 -6.31 8.57
C PHE A 250 -22.68 -6.98 8.61
N ILE A 251 -22.68 -8.32 8.71
CA ILE A 251 -21.47 -9.14 8.74
C ILE A 251 -21.08 -9.50 7.30
N THR A 252 -19.79 -9.37 6.99
CA THR A 252 -19.20 -9.64 5.67
C THR A 252 -18.10 -10.70 5.71
N SER A 253 -17.65 -11.07 6.90
CA SER A 253 -16.84 -12.25 7.21
C SER A 253 -17.28 -12.72 8.60
N ASN A 254 -17.60 -14.00 8.75
CA ASN A 254 -18.24 -14.54 9.94
C ASN A 254 -17.42 -15.71 10.50
N HIS A 255 -16.50 -15.41 11.42
CA HIS A 255 -15.60 -16.39 12.07
C HIS A 255 -14.86 -17.26 11.04
N VAL A 256 -14.15 -16.60 10.12
CA VAL A 256 -13.45 -17.28 9.03
C VAL A 256 -12.05 -17.68 9.46
N ASP A 257 -11.79 -18.98 9.47
CA ASP A 257 -10.45 -19.56 9.65
C ASP A 257 -9.91 -20.09 8.31
N LEU A 258 -8.73 -19.66 7.89
CA LEU A 258 -8.06 -20.14 6.67
C LEU A 258 -6.56 -20.31 6.92
N ASN A 259 -5.97 -21.37 6.39
CA ASN A 259 -4.53 -21.63 6.46
C ASN A 259 -3.98 -21.93 5.07
N ILE A 260 -3.42 -20.92 4.41
CA ILE A 260 -2.87 -21.02 3.06
C ILE A 260 -1.37 -21.25 3.15
N ARG A 261 -0.88 -22.28 2.46
CA ARG A 261 0.53 -22.69 2.55
C ARG A 261 1.41 -21.94 1.55
N PRO A 262 2.73 -21.85 1.81
CA PRO A 262 3.69 -21.35 0.85
C PRO A 262 3.56 -22.04 -0.51
N GLY A 263 3.55 -21.28 -1.60
CA GLY A 263 3.53 -21.83 -2.97
C GLY A 263 2.16 -22.32 -3.47
N GLU A 264 1.09 -22.19 -2.67
CA GLU A 264 -0.25 -22.57 -3.11
C GLU A 264 -0.88 -21.50 -4.03
N LEU A 265 -1.57 -21.96 -5.08
CA LEU A 265 -2.55 -21.19 -5.85
C LEU A 265 -3.95 -21.47 -5.28
N VAL A 266 -4.56 -20.46 -4.66
CA VAL A 266 -5.86 -20.58 -3.99
C VAL A 266 -6.90 -19.67 -4.66
N ALA A 267 -8.06 -20.23 -5.00
CA ALA A 267 -9.19 -19.47 -5.51
C ALA A 267 -10.27 -19.25 -4.44
N ILE A 268 -10.70 -18.01 -4.24
CA ILE A 268 -11.84 -17.64 -3.40
C ILE A 268 -13.04 -17.40 -4.32
N ILE A 269 -14.09 -18.19 -4.13
CA ILE A 269 -15.27 -18.21 -4.97
C ILE A 269 -16.57 -18.17 -4.16
N GLY A 270 -17.68 -17.87 -4.84
CA GLY A 270 -19.00 -17.73 -4.23
C GLY A 270 -19.85 -16.64 -4.86
N GLY A 271 -21.14 -16.61 -4.49
CA GLY A 271 -22.13 -15.67 -5.02
C GLY A 271 -21.80 -14.18 -4.79
N SER A 272 -22.54 -13.29 -5.44
CA SER A 272 -22.42 -11.85 -5.20
C SER A 272 -22.80 -11.53 -3.74
N GLY A 273 -22.03 -10.65 -3.09
CA GLY A 273 -22.25 -10.30 -1.68
C GLY A 273 -21.83 -11.36 -0.65
N ALA A 274 -21.15 -12.44 -1.06
CA ALA A 274 -20.65 -13.48 -0.15
C ALA A 274 -19.45 -13.05 0.72
N GLY A 275 -18.88 -11.87 0.50
CA GLY A 275 -17.74 -11.36 1.29
C GLY A 275 -16.35 -11.72 0.75
N LYS A 276 -16.23 -12.23 -0.49
CA LYS A 276 -14.96 -12.64 -1.13
C LYS A 276 -13.87 -11.56 -1.11
N SER A 277 -14.14 -10.40 -1.71
CA SER A 277 -13.20 -9.28 -1.71
C SER A 277 -13.01 -8.70 -0.29
N THR A 278 -13.98 -8.90 0.62
CA THR A 278 -13.84 -8.46 2.02
C THR A 278 -12.80 -9.30 2.77
N ILE A 279 -12.87 -10.63 2.67
CA ILE A 279 -11.86 -11.50 3.29
C ILE A 279 -10.50 -11.35 2.61
N LEU A 280 -10.46 -11.21 1.27
CA LEU A 280 -9.23 -10.91 0.53
C LEU A 280 -8.57 -9.62 1.03
N ASN A 281 -9.34 -8.53 1.13
CA ASN A 281 -8.86 -7.23 1.63
C ASN A 281 -8.41 -7.29 3.09
N SER A 282 -8.96 -8.20 3.88
CA SER A 282 -8.46 -8.45 5.23
C SER A 282 -7.12 -9.17 5.18
N MET A 283 -7.01 -10.26 4.43
CA MET A 283 -5.77 -11.04 4.36
C MET A 283 -4.58 -10.26 3.76
N CYS A 284 -4.83 -9.26 2.90
CA CYS A 284 -3.80 -8.37 2.37
C CYS A 284 -3.58 -7.09 3.20
N GLY A 285 -4.33 -6.89 4.29
CA GLY A 285 -4.13 -5.81 5.26
C GLY A 285 -4.81 -4.47 4.93
N TYR A 286 -5.54 -4.38 3.82
CA TYR A 286 -6.31 -3.20 3.43
C TYR A 286 -7.53 -2.95 4.33
N LEU A 287 -8.04 -3.99 4.97
CA LEU A 287 -9.20 -3.93 5.85
C LEU A 287 -8.89 -4.63 7.17
N LYS A 288 -8.74 -3.87 8.26
CA LYS A 288 -8.58 -4.47 9.60
C LYS A 288 -9.87 -5.19 10.02
N PRO A 289 -9.81 -6.44 10.50
CA PRO A 289 -10.99 -7.14 10.95
C PRO A 289 -11.55 -6.52 12.22
N THR A 290 -12.83 -6.74 12.47
CA THR A 290 -13.51 -6.31 13.69
C THR A 290 -13.13 -7.20 14.89
N GLN A 291 -12.90 -8.48 14.61
CA GLN A 291 -12.40 -9.50 15.54
C GLN A 291 -11.56 -10.52 14.77
N GLY A 292 -10.63 -11.18 15.46
CA GLY A 292 -9.69 -12.11 14.85
C GLY A 292 -8.41 -11.44 14.37
N ASN A 293 -7.48 -12.26 13.88
CA ASN A 293 -6.16 -11.82 13.43
C ASN A 293 -5.79 -12.47 12.09
N VAL A 294 -4.92 -11.78 11.36
CA VAL A 294 -4.28 -12.32 10.15
C VAL A 294 -2.79 -12.38 10.41
N TYR A 295 -2.17 -13.52 10.10
CA TYR A 295 -0.74 -13.75 10.23
C TYR A 295 -0.09 -14.05 8.88
N ILE A 296 1.10 -13.51 8.68
CA ILE A 296 1.95 -13.75 7.51
C ILE A 296 3.23 -14.38 8.01
N ASN A 297 3.49 -15.64 7.66
CA ASN A 297 4.57 -16.44 8.26
C ASN A 297 4.56 -16.36 9.81
N GLY A 298 3.38 -16.32 10.43
CA GLY A 298 3.23 -16.23 11.88
C GLY A 298 3.42 -14.86 12.51
N VAL A 299 3.75 -13.83 11.72
CA VAL A 299 3.80 -12.44 12.17
C VAL A 299 2.43 -11.79 11.99
N ASN A 300 1.89 -11.17 13.05
CA ASN A 300 0.61 -10.46 12.94
C ASN A 300 0.71 -9.34 11.90
N LEU A 301 -0.19 -9.39 10.90
CA LEU A 301 -0.20 -8.49 9.77
C LEU A 301 -0.45 -7.04 10.18
N TYR A 302 -1.43 -6.78 11.05
CA TYR A 302 -1.85 -5.41 11.33
C TYR A 302 -0.91 -4.68 12.27
N ASP A 303 -0.27 -5.41 13.18
CA ASP A 303 0.71 -4.85 14.11
C ASP A 303 2.04 -4.54 13.41
N ASN A 304 2.37 -5.29 12.34
CA ASN A 304 3.61 -5.17 11.60
C ASN A 304 3.40 -4.81 10.11
N PHE A 305 2.26 -4.19 9.79
CA PHE A 305 1.81 -3.99 8.41
C PHE A 305 2.87 -3.30 7.55
N ASP A 306 3.51 -2.26 8.07
CA ASP A 306 4.48 -1.50 7.28
C ASP A 306 5.75 -2.29 6.90
N GLY A 307 6.16 -3.28 7.70
CA GLY A 307 7.26 -4.19 7.37
C GLY A 307 6.83 -5.30 6.41
N LEU A 308 5.60 -5.80 6.58
CA LEU A 308 5.06 -6.93 5.82
C LEU A 308 4.47 -6.54 4.46
N LYS A 309 3.96 -5.31 4.30
CA LYS A 309 3.28 -4.85 3.06
C LYS A 309 4.13 -4.97 1.80
N LYS A 310 5.46 -5.02 1.91
CA LYS A 310 6.37 -5.20 0.76
C LYS A 310 6.53 -6.65 0.31
N LEU A 311 6.14 -7.60 1.17
CA LEU A 311 6.07 -9.02 0.84
C LEU A 311 4.75 -9.38 0.13
N ILE A 312 3.79 -8.45 0.17
CA ILE A 312 2.44 -8.59 -0.35
C ILE A 312 2.32 -7.79 -1.64
N GLY A 313 1.99 -8.46 -2.74
CA GLY A 313 1.44 -7.81 -3.93
C GLY A 313 -0.08 -7.85 -3.88
N TYR A 314 -0.76 -6.74 -4.18
CA TYR A 314 -2.22 -6.71 -4.29
C TYR A 314 -2.65 -6.10 -5.62
N VAL A 315 -3.32 -6.91 -6.43
CA VAL A 315 -3.86 -6.52 -7.74
C VAL A 315 -5.37 -6.31 -7.60
N PRO A 316 -5.86 -5.07 -7.63
CA PRO A 316 -7.30 -4.79 -7.53
C PRO A 316 -8.06 -5.19 -8.81
N GLN A 317 -9.38 -5.21 -8.71
CA GLN A 317 -10.29 -5.48 -9.83
C GLN A 317 -10.08 -4.47 -10.97
N SER A 318 -9.97 -3.17 -10.66
CA SER A 318 -9.70 -2.13 -11.65
C SER A 318 -8.22 -2.02 -11.99
N ASP A 319 -7.92 -1.73 -13.26
CA ASP A 319 -6.55 -1.51 -13.71
C ASP A 319 -6.06 -0.12 -13.32
N ILE A 320 -5.49 -0.03 -12.12
CA ILE A 320 -4.97 1.22 -11.56
C ILE A 320 -3.56 1.48 -12.12
N VAL A 321 -3.46 2.04 -13.33
CA VAL A 321 -2.19 2.38 -14.01
C VAL A 321 -2.28 3.74 -14.69
N TYR A 322 -1.12 4.37 -14.93
CA TYR A 322 -1.05 5.65 -15.64
C TYR A 322 -0.99 5.45 -17.16
N ASP A 323 -2.10 5.73 -17.84
CA ASP A 323 -2.27 5.53 -19.28
C ASP A 323 -1.28 6.31 -20.16
N ASN A 324 -0.84 7.49 -19.69
CA ASN A 324 0.09 8.38 -20.41
C ASN A 324 1.57 8.09 -20.14
N LEU A 325 1.92 6.95 -19.55
CA LEU A 325 3.30 6.48 -19.40
C LEU A 325 3.52 5.21 -20.23
N THR A 326 4.78 4.93 -20.57
CA THR A 326 5.16 3.60 -21.07
C THR A 326 5.18 2.58 -19.93
N LEU A 327 5.07 1.29 -20.26
CA LEU A 327 5.17 0.23 -19.25
C LEU A 327 6.49 0.31 -18.47
N HIS A 328 7.61 0.53 -19.16
CA HIS A 328 8.92 0.74 -18.54
C HIS A 328 8.93 1.95 -17.60
N GLN A 329 8.44 3.11 -18.04
CA GLN A 329 8.40 4.32 -17.21
C GLN A 329 7.56 4.13 -15.95
N MET A 330 6.39 3.49 -16.08
CA MET A 330 5.52 3.19 -14.95
C MET A 330 6.24 2.32 -13.91
N LEU A 331 6.91 1.26 -14.37
CA LEU A 331 7.70 0.39 -13.50
C LEU A 331 8.92 1.12 -12.93
N GLU A 332 9.58 2.00 -13.67
CA GLU A 332 10.73 2.77 -13.21
C GLU A 332 10.35 3.73 -12.06
N TYR A 333 9.27 4.50 -12.21
CA TYR A 333 8.80 5.36 -11.14
C TYR A 333 8.34 4.57 -9.93
N THR A 334 7.64 3.44 -10.15
CA THR A 334 7.23 2.54 -9.06
C THR A 334 8.45 1.98 -8.33
N ALA A 335 9.51 1.60 -9.05
CA ALA A 335 10.73 1.06 -8.47
C ALA A 335 11.42 2.09 -7.58
N LYS A 336 11.53 3.35 -8.06
CA LYS A 336 12.11 4.46 -7.29
C LYS A 336 11.36 4.76 -5.99
N LEU A 337 10.06 4.42 -5.91
CA LEU A 337 9.22 4.60 -4.73
C LEU A 337 9.22 3.38 -3.79
N ARG A 338 9.13 2.15 -4.32
CA ARG A 338 8.96 0.93 -3.52
C ARG A 338 10.27 0.26 -3.11
N LEU A 339 11.30 0.32 -3.96
CA LEU A 339 12.57 -0.37 -3.73
C LEU A 339 13.52 0.43 -2.81
N PRO A 340 14.44 -0.25 -2.10
CA PRO A 340 15.44 0.39 -1.25
C PRO A 340 16.22 1.51 -1.94
N LYS A 341 16.74 2.47 -1.18
CA LYS A 341 17.45 3.65 -1.73
C LYS A 341 18.81 3.32 -2.31
N ASP A 342 19.41 2.26 -1.79
CA ASP A 342 20.73 1.73 -2.09
C ASP A 342 20.73 0.74 -3.26
N ILE A 343 19.60 0.58 -3.96
CA ILE A 343 19.54 -0.23 -5.18
C ILE A 343 20.27 0.47 -6.32
N SER A 344 21.13 -0.28 -7.02
CA SER A 344 21.81 0.24 -8.21
C SER A 344 20.85 0.38 -9.39
N GLU A 345 21.24 1.21 -10.38
CA GLU A 345 20.52 1.35 -11.65
C GLU A 345 20.37 0.01 -12.37
N ALA A 346 21.43 -0.81 -12.40
CA ALA A 346 21.43 -2.13 -13.04
C ALA A 346 20.51 -3.12 -12.32
N GLU A 347 20.54 -3.17 -10.98
CA GLU A 347 19.62 -4.02 -10.20
C GLU A 347 18.16 -3.62 -10.40
N ARG A 348 17.89 -2.30 -10.47
CA ARG A 348 16.56 -1.77 -10.74
C ARG A 348 16.07 -2.17 -12.11
N GLU A 349 16.90 -1.99 -13.14
CA GLU A 349 16.57 -2.35 -14.52
C GLU A 349 16.36 -3.87 -14.67
N ALA A 350 17.17 -4.67 -13.99
CA ALA A 350 16.97 -6.12 -13.93
C ALA A 350 15.63 -6.48 -13.27
N ALA A 351 15.22 -5.78 -12.19
CA ALA A 351 13.93 -6.00 -11.54
C ALA A 351 12.75 -5.64 -12.47
N ILE A 352 12.84 -4.52 -13.18
CA ILE A 352 11.83 -4.10 -14.18
C ILE A 352 11.71 -5.15 -15.28
N THR A 353 12.84 -5.58 -15.85
CA THR A 353 12.88 -6.59 -16.90
C THR A 353 12.29 -7.92 -16.42
N ARG A 354 12.62 -8.36 -15.20
CA ARG A 354 12.01 -9.57 -14.60
C ARG A 354 10.50 -9.44 -14.47
N ALA A 355 10.01 -8.32 -13.95
CA ALA A 355 8.57 -8.11 -13.77
C ALA A 355 7.80 -8.13 -15.10
N ILE A 356 8.36 -7.52 -16.16
CA ILE A 356 7.77 -7.54 -17.51
C ILE A 356 7.75 -8.95 -18.10
N ASN A 357 8.85 -9.70 -17.94
CA ASN A 357 8.95 -11.07 -18.44
C ASN A 357 7.99 -12.01 -17.73
N MET A 358 7.80 -11.84 -16.41
CA MET A 358 6.90 -12.65 -15.59
C MET A 358 5.42 -12.55 -16.02
N VAL A 359 5.05 -11.44 -16.67
CA VAL A 359 3.71 -11.23 -17.23
C VAL A 359 3.67 -11.38 -18.75
N GLU A 360 4.75 -11.85 -19.37
CA GLU A 360 4.86 -12.10 -20.82
C GLU A 360 4.58 -10.86 -21.68
N LEU A 361 5.15 -9.71 -21.31
CA LEU A 361 5.02 -8.45 -22.06
C LEU A 361 6.35 -7.81 -22.54
N PRO A 362 7.42 -8.56 -22.90
CA PRO A 362 8.71 -7.95 -23.25
C PRO A 362 8.60 -6.97 -24.43
N GLU A 363 7.81 -7.30 -25.45
CA GLU A 363 7.61 -6.47 -26.65
C GLU A 363 6.83 -5.18 -26.39
N LYS A 364 6.12 -5.11 -25.25
CA LYS A 364 5.31 -3.95 -24.86
C LYS A 364 5.99 -3.04 -23.84
N ARG A 365 7.25 -3.33 -23.50
CA ARG A 365 8.09 -2.56 -22.57
C ARG A 365 8.04 -1.05 -22.81
N ASP A 366 8.24 -0.62 -24.06
CA ASP A 366 8.31 0.80 -24.41
C ASP A 366 7.01 1.35 -25.02
N SER A 367 5.94 0.53 -25.02
CA SER A 367 4.61 0.95 -25.48
C SER A 367 3.90 1.76 -24.40
N PHE A 368 3.13 2.78 -24.81
CA PHE A 368 2.24 3.50 -23.89
C PHE A 368 1.14 2.57 -23.37
N ILE A 369 0.83 2.66 -22.08
CA ILE A 369 -0.19 1.81 -21.44
C ILE A 369 -1.56 1.99 -22.09
N ARG A 370 -1.91 3.21 -22.53
CA ARG A 370 -3.16 3.47 -23.28
C ARG A 370 -3.30 2.69 -24.59
N SER A 371 -2.19 2.22 -25.17
CA SER A 371 -2.18 1.46 -26.43
C SER A 371 -2.27 -0.06 -26.25
N LEU A 372 -2.23 -0.55 -25.00
CA LEU A 372 -2.33 -1.98 -24.68
C LEU A 372 -3.79 -2.46 -24.78
N SER A 373 -3.98 -3.71 -25.21
CA SER A 373 -5.30 -4.37 -25.14
C SER A 373 -5.73 -4.55 -23.68
N GLY A 374 -7.02 -4.82 -23.41
CA GLY A 374 -7.52 -5.02 -22.04
C GLY A 374 -6.73 -6.07 -21.25
N GLY A 375 -6.50 -7.24 -21.83
CA GLY A 375 -5.69 -8.29 -21.21
C GLY A 375 -4.20 -7.95 -21.04
N GLN A 376 -3.62 -7.15 -21.94
CA GLN A 376 -2.24 -6.66 -21.79
C GLN A 376 -2.16 -5.60 -20.68
N ARG A 377 -3.16 -4.72 -20.56
CA ARG A 377 -3.25 -3.71 -19.51
C ARG A 377 -3.40 -4.36 -18.13
N LYS A 378 -4.20 -5.43 -18.02
CA LYS A 378 -4.32 -6.23 -16.80
C LYS A 378 -2.99 -6.89 -16.40
N ARG A 379 -2.28 -7.46 -17.37
CA ARG A 379 -0.93 -8.00 -17.14
C ARG A 379 0.08 -6.93 -16.75
N ALA A 380 0.01 -5.74 -17.34
CA ALA A 380 0.81 -4.59 -16.92
C ALA A 380 0.52 -4.16 -15.47
N SER A 381 -0.75 -4.17 -15.04
CA SER A 381 -1.11 -3.83 -13.65
C SER A 381 -0.57 -4.85 -12.64
N ILE A 382 -0.53 -6.14 -13.02
CA ILE A 382 0.14 -7.21 -12.26
C ILE A 382 1.67 -6.98 -12.21
N ALA A 383 2.32 -6.61 -13.31
CA ALA A 383 3.76 -6.36 -13.35
C ALA A 383 4.19 -5.27 -12.36
N VAL A 384 3.37 -4.23 -12.17
CA VAL A 384 3.62 -3.17 -11.19
C VAL A 384 3.71 -3.72 -9.77
N GLU A 385 2.88 -4.71 -9.42
CA GLU A 385 2.93 -5.36 -8.11
C GLU A 385 4.10 -6.35 -7.99
N LEU A 386 4.46 -7.02 -9.08
CA LEU A 386 5.57 -7.98 -9.12
C LEU A 386 6.96 -7.33 -9.04
N LEU A 387 7.05 -6.00 -9.18
CA LEU A 387 8.32 -5.27 -9.18
C LEU A 387 9.12 -5.41 -7.88
N SER A 388 8.44 -5.55 -6.74
CA SER A 388 9.09 -5.77 -5.44
C SER A 388 9.41 -7.25 -5.17
N ASP A 389 9.18 -8.11 -6.17
CA ASP A 389 9.28 -9.57 -6.09
C ASP A 389 8.52 -10.14 -4.89
N PRO A 390 7.21 -9.82 -4.72
CA PRO A 390 6.45 -10.29 -3.56
C PRO A 390 6.38 -11.82 -3.57
N ASN A 391 6.47 -12.42 -2.39
CA ASN A 391 6.30 -13.85 -2.21
C ASN A 391 4.84 -14.25 -1.96
N LEU A 392 3.96 -13.25 -1.75
CA LEU A 392 2.53 -13.41 -1.56
C LEU A 392 1.77 -12.45 -2.48
N LEU A 393 0.93 -12.98 -3.36
CA LEU A 393 0.17 -12.20 -4.33
C LEU A 393 -1.32 -12.40 -4.11
N PHE A 394 -2.05 -11.30 -3.90
CA PHE A 394 -3.50 -11.27 -3.83
C PHE A 394 -4.05 -10.62 -5.11
N LEU A 395 -5.03 -11.27 -5.75
CA LEU A 395 -5.67 -10.73 -6.95
C LEU A 395 -7.19 -10.70 -6.77
N ASP A 396 -7.79 -9.52 -6.93
CA ASP A 396 -9.24 -9.35 -6.88
C ASP A 396 -9.78 -9.38 -8.32
N GLU A 397 -10.46 -10.47 -8.69
CA GLU A 397 -11.04 -10.68 -10.03
C GLU A 397 -10.08 -10.39 -11.20
N PRO A 398 -8.91 -11.04 -11.26
CA PRO A 398 -7.91 -10.71 -12.27
C PRO A 398 -8.33 -11.07 -13.70
N ALA A 399 -9.29 -12.00 -13.85
CA ALA A 399 -9.79 -12.47 -15.14
C ALA A 399 -11.05 -11.73 -15.64
N SER A 400 -11.59 -10.78 -14.86
CA SER A 400 -12.85 -10.12 -15.20
C SER A 400 -12.72 -9.29 -16.49
N GLY A 401 -13.67 -9.46 -17.41
CA GLY A 401 -13.69 -8.77 -18.70
C GLY A 401 -12.69 -9.29 -19.74
N LEU A 402 -12.02 -10.42 -19.48
CA LEU A 402 -11.15 -11.10 -20.46
C LEU A 402 -11.93 -12.15 -21.25
N ASP A 403 -11.51 -12.39 -22.49
CA ASP A 403 -11.97 -13.55 -23.25
C ASP A 403 -11.41 -14.86 -22.63
N PRO A 404 -12.08 -16.02 -22.84
CA PRO A 404 -11.68 -17.27 -22.21
C PRO A 404 -10.24 -17.72 -22.52
N GLY A 405 -9.72 -17.38 -23.70
CA GLY A 405 -8.34 -17.68 -24.09
C GLY A 405 -7.33 -16.88 -23.27
N THR A 406 -7.56 -15.57 -23.17
CA THR A 406 -6.71 -14.68 -22.37
C THR A 406 -6.81 -14.98 -20.87
N GLU A 407 -7.98 -15.33 -20.35
CA GLU A 407 -8.15 -15.82 -18.97
C GLU A 407 -7.31 -17.07 -18.70
N ARG A 408 -7.33 -18.05 -19.61
CA ARG A 408 -6.52 -19.27 -19.47
C ARG A 408 -5.04 -18.96 -19.40
N ASN A 409 -4.54 -18.08 -20.27
CA ASN A 409 -3.12 -17.69 -20.29
C ASN A 409 -2.71 -16.97 -18.99
N LEU A 410 -3.60 -16.14 -18.44
CA LEU A 410 -3.38 -15.48 -17.16
C LEU A 410 -3.30 -16.51 -16.03
N MET A 411 -4.25 -17.44 -15.94
CA MET A 411 -4.25 -18.50 -14.92
C MET A 411 -3.02 -19.41 -15.01
N GLN A 412 -2.58 -19.76 -16.23
CA GLN A 412 -1.33 -20.51 -16.44
C GLN A 412 -0.09 -19.71 -15.98
N SER A 413 -0.10 -18.39 -16.16
CA SER A 413 0.98 -17.53 -15.65
C SER A 413 0.98 -17.53 -14.12
N LEU A 414 -0.17 -17.36 -13.47
CA LEU A 414 -0.30 -17.43 -12.01
C LEU A 414 0.12 -18.80 -11.44
N ARG A 415 -0.27 -19.89 -12.10
CA ARG A 415 0.16 -21.26 -11.75
C ARG A 415 1.68 -21.40 -11.81
N ARG A 416 2.32 -20.94 -12.89
CA ARG A 416 3.80 -20.94 -12.99
C ARG A 416 4.46 -20.09 -11.89
N MET A 417 3.85 -18.98 -11.47
CA MET A 417 4.36 -18.21 -10.33
C MET A 417 4.28 -19.02 -9.03
N ALA A 418 3.18 -19.75 -8.84
CA ALA A 418 2.99 -20.62 -7.70
C ALA A 418 3.97 -21.80 -7.68
N ASP A 419 4.18 -22.44 -8.82
CA ASP A 419 5.19 -23.49 -9.01
C ASP A 419 6.62 -22.97 -8.80
N GLY A 420 6.87 -21.71 -9.17
CA GLY A 420 8.11 -20.98 -8.85
C GLY A 420 8.25 -20.60 -7.37
N GLY A 421 7.29 -20.99 -6.54
CA GLY A 421 7.29 -20.84 -5.09
C GLY A 421 6.44 -19.70 -4.56
N LYS A 422 5.78 -18.85 -5.37
CA LYS A 422 4.97 -17.74 -4.83
C LYS A 422 3.63 -18.22 -4.28
N THR A 423 3.17 -17.68 -3.17
CA THR A 423 1.79 -17.94 -2.73
C THR A 423 0.85 -17.00 -3.49
N VAL A 424 -0.17 -17.54 -4.16
CA VAL A 424 -1.09 -16.76 -4.99
C VAL A 424 -2.52 -17.01 -4.55
N ILE A 425 -3.23 -15.94 -4.19
CA ILE A 425 -4.62 -15.99 -3.72
C ILE A 425 -5.45 -15.10 -4.62
N LEU A 426 -6.44 -15.64 -5.30
CA LEU A 426 -7.28 -14.87 -6.21
C LEU A 426 -8.77 -15.00 -5.89
N VAL A 427 -9.51 -13.91 -6.04
CA VAL A 427 -10.97 -13.95 -6.11
C VAL A 427 -11.37 -14.12 -7.56
N THR A 428 -12.25 -15.07 -7.87
CA THR A 428 -12.80 -15.23 -9.22
C THR A 428 -14.28 -15.59 -9.18
N HIS A 429 -14.97 -15.22 -10.25
CA HIS A 429 -16.34 -15.64 -10.55
C HIS A 429 -16.39 -16.72 -11.63
N SER A 430 -15.27 -16.97 -12.32
CA SER A 430 -15.14 -17.98 -13.36
C SER A 430 -14.87 -19.36 -12.75
N THR A 431 -15.58 -20.37 -13.25
CA THR A 431 -15.41 -21.77 -12.85
C THR A 431 -14.48 -22.55 -13.77
N LEU A 432 -14.12 -21.99 -14.93
CA LEU A 432 -13.46 -22.72 -16.03
C LEU A 432 -12.05 -23.22 -15.69
N GLN A 433 -11.30 -22.47 -14.88
CA GLN A 433 -9.88 -22.74 -14.59
C GLN A 433 -9.62 -23.10 -13.12
N LEU A 434 -10.67 -23.41 -12.33
CA LEU A 434 -10.54 -23.74 -10.91
C LEU A 434 -9.69 -24.98 -10.64
N ARG A 435 -9.65 -25.93 -11.58
CA ARG A 435 -8.79 -27.13 -11.48
C ARG A 435 -7.29 -26.83 -11.47
N MET A 436 -6.86 -25.64 -11.88
CA MET A 436 -5.44 -25.23 -11.81
C MET A 436 -5.03 -24.82 -10.38
N CYS A 437 -6.00 -24.54 -9.51
CA CYS A 437 -5.77 -24.12 -8.13
C CYS A 437 -5.53 -25.36 -7.25
N ASP A 438 -4.58 -25.25 -6.32
CA ASP A 438 -4.33 -26.29 -5.33
C ASP A 438 -5.51 -26.42 -4.38
N LYS A 439 -6.13 -25.29 -4.03
CA LYS A 439 -7.28 -25.22 -3.12
C LYS A 439 -8.30 -24.18 -3.54
N ILE A 440 -9.53 -24.39 -3.09
CA ILE A 440 -10.68 -23.54 -3.34
C ILE A 440 -11.32 -23.18 -1.99
N VAL A 441 -11.68 -21.91 -1.83
CA VAL A 441 -12.42 -21.36 -0.70
C VAL A 441 -13.82 -21.00 -1.19
N PHE A 442 -14.84 -21.68 -0.67
CA PHE A 442 -16.23 -21.36 -0.95
C PHE A 442 -16.81 -20.45 0.13
N MET A 443 -17.12 -19.22 -0.27
CA MET A 443 -17.78 -18.22 0.57
C MET A 443 -19.28 -18.15 0.26
N GLY A 444 -20.11 -18.27 1.29
CA GLY A 444 -21.56 -18.09 1.23
C GLY A 444 -22.03 -16.73 1.71
N LYS A 445 -23.31 -16.41 1.44
CA LYS A 445 -23.95 -15.15 1.86
C LYS A 445 -23.77 -14.91 3.36
N GLY A 446 -23.51 -13.66 3.74
CA GLY A 446 -23.23 -13.29 5.13
C GLY A 446 -21.79 -13.52 5.58
N GLY A 447 -20.87 -13.81 4.64
CA GLY A 447 -19.46 -14.02 4.95
C GLY A 447 -19.18 -15.38 5.59
N ASN A 448 -20.00 -16.39 5.31
CA ASN A 448 -19.86 -17.73 5.87
C ASN A 448 -18.86 -18.54 5.05
N LEU A 449 -17.86 -19.13 5.69
CA LEU A 449 -16.96 -20.09 5.05
C LEU A 449 -17.66 -21.45 4.96
N CYS A 450 -18.02 -21.87 3.75
CA CYS A 450 -18.77 -23.11 3.52
C CYS A 450 -17.87 -24.30 3.20
N TYR A 451 -16.67 -24.07 2.65
CA TYR A 451 -15.68 -25.10 2.39
C TYR A 451 -14.29 -24.49 2.13
N TYR A 452 -13.24 -25.20 2.51
CA TYR A 452 -11.85 -24.93 2.12
C TYR A 452 -11.09 -26.25 1.95
N GLY A 453 -10.50 -26.47 0.77
CA GLY A 453 -9.79 -27.70 0.42
C GLY A 453 -9.54 -27.84 -1.08
N ALA A 454 -9.10 -29.02 -1.53
CA ALA A 454 -8.84 -29.30 -2.94
C ALA A 454 -10.13 -29.35 -3.77
N HIS A 455 -10.02 -29.11 -5.09
CA HIS A 455 -11.16 -29.11 -6.01
C HIS A 455 -11.97 -30.43 -5.95
N ASP A 456 -11.30 -31.57 -6.07
CA ASP A 456 -11.98 -32.87 -6.15
C ASP A 456 -12.58 -33.30 -4.80
N ASP A 457 -11.98 -32.87 -3.69
CA ASP A 457 -12.53 -33.09 -2.35
C ASP A 457 -13.77 -32.24 -2.10
N ALA A 458 -13.87 -31.06 -2.73
CA ALA A 458 -15.08 -30.25 -2.68
C ALA A 458 -16.25 -31.00 -3.34
N LEU A 459 -16.05 -31.55 -4.53
CA LEU A 459 -17.06 -32.34 -5.24
C LEU A 459 -17.58 -33.51 -4.38
N ARG A 460 -16.67 -34.23 -3.70
CA ARG A 460 -17.04 -35.30 -2.77
C ARG A 460 -17.79 -34.81 -1.54
N PHE A 461 -17.38 -33.68 -0.96
CA PHE A 461 -18.00 -33.10 0.24
C PHE A 461 -19.45 -32.65 -0.02
N PHE A 462 -19.70 -32.01 -1.17
CA PHE A 462 -21.02 -31.56 -1.59
C PHE A 462 -21.85 -32.66 -2.27
N GLY A 463 -21.20 -33.75 -2.72
CA GLY A 463 -21.87 -34.88 -3.37
C GLY A 463 -22.32 -34.57 -4.81
N VAL A 464 -21.56 -33.75 -5.54
CA VAL A 464 -21.89 -33.28 -6.90
C VAL A 464 -20.79 -33.63 -7.90
N SER A 465 -21.15 -33.71 -9.19
CA SER A 465 -20.20 -33.95 -10.29
C SER A 465 -19.64 -32.66 -10.90
N ASP A 466 -20.38 -31.56 -10.81
CA ASP A 466 -19.97 -30.25 -11.32
C ASP A 466 -19.85 -29.24 -10.18
N ILE A 467 -18.78 -28.45 -10.21
CA ILE A 467 -18.50 -27.39 -9.25
C ILE A 467 -19.52 -26.26 -9.33
N VAL A 468 -20.18 -26.09 -10.47
CA VAL A 468 -21.24 -25.09 -10.67
C VAL A 468 -22.44 -25.37 -9.76
N ASP A 469 -22.78 -26.64 -9.53
CA ASP A 469 -23.90 -27.02 -8.67
C ASP A 469 -23.70 -26.58 -7.22
N VAL A 470 -22.44 -26.57 -6.75
CA VAL A 470 -22.06 -26.10 -5.41
C VAL A 470 -22.48 -24.63 -5.19
N TYR A 471 -22.43 -23.78 -6.22
CA TYR A 471 -22.85 -22.39 -6.09
C TYR A 471 -24.32 -22.25 -5.74
N ASN A 472 -25.18 -23.06 -6.36
CA ASN A 472 -26.62 -23.07 -6.10
C ASN A 472 -26.87 -23.53 -4.65
N MET A 473 -26.25 -24.65 -4.25
CA MET A 473 -26.39 -25.21 -2.90
C MET A 473 -25.98 -24.23 -1.79
N ILE A 474 -24.88 -23.49 -1.98
CA ILE A 474 -24.40 -22.51 -1.00
C ILE A 474 -25.25 -21.24 -1.01
N THR A 475 -25.77 -20.83 -2.16
CA THR A 475 -26.65 -19.66 -2.27
C THR A 475 -27.98 -19.91 -1.55
N ASP A 476 -28.50 -21.13 -1.65
CA ASP A 476 -29.75 -21.53 -1.01
C ASP A 476 -29.62 -21.61 0.52
N ASN A 477 -28.53 -22.18 1.06
CA ASN A 477 -28.35 -22.33 2.51
C ASN A 477 -26.88 -22.30 3.00
N ALA A 478 -26.25 -21.13 2.92
CA ALA A 478 -24.88 -20.93 3.40
C ALA A 478 -24.64 -21.32 4.88
N PRO A 479 -25.52 -21.00 5.86
CA PRO A 479 -25.32 -21.36 7.26
C PRO A 479 -25.25 -22.88 7.49
N PHE A 480 -26.09 -23.67 6.81
CA PHE A 480 -26.06 -25.12 6.89
C PHE A 480 -24.70 -25.70 6.45
N TRP A 481 -24.21 -25.25 5.29
CA TRP A 481 -22.93 -25.73 4.76
C TRP A 481 -21.74 -25.33 5.62
N ARG A 482 -21.78 -24.12 6.19
CA ARG A 482 -20.80 -23.69 7.18
C ARG A 482 -20.78 -24.64 8.38
N GLN A 483 -21.93 -24.90 9.00
CA GLN A 483 -22.00 -25.77 10.18
C GLN A 483 -21.50 -27.20 9.85
N ARG A 484 -21.87 -27.73 8.69
CA ARG A 484 -21.38 -29.03 8.20
C ARG A 484 -19.87 -29.05 8.02
N TYR A 485 -19.29 -27.97 7.51
CA TYR A 485 -17.83 -27.84 7.34
C TYR A 485 -17.12 -27.64 8.68
N GLU A 486 -17.70 -26.89 9.62
CA GLU A 486 -17.14 -26.76 10.97
C GLU A 486 -17.05 -28.11 11.69
N GLN A 487 -18.02 -29.00 11.50
CA GLN A 487 -17.99 -30.36 12.05
C GLN A 487 -16.84 -31.23 11.49
N THR A 488 -16.32 -30.91 10.30
CA THR A 488 -15.15 -31.60 9.72
C THR A 488 -13.83 -30.93 10.11
N ARG A 489 -13.86 -29.77 10.78
CA ARG A 489 -12.68 -29.05 11.28
C ARG A 489 -12.44 -29.31 12.76
N ALA A 490 -11.19 -29.13 13.18
CA ALA A 490 -10.83 -29.13 14.60
C ALA A 490 -11.34 -27.88 15.32
N GLU A 491 -11.63 -28.02 16.62
CA GLU A 491 -11.92 -26.89 17.51
C GLU A 491 -10.71 -25.93 17.61
N PRO A 492 -10.88 -24.63 17.33
CA PRO A 492 -9.84 -23.63 17.57
C PRO A 492 -9.60 -23.42 19.07
N GLY A 493 -8.34 -23.32 19.48
CA GLY A 493 -7.95 -23.01 20.86
C GLY A 493 -8.03 -21.52 21.19
N GLU A 494 -7.93 -21.17 22.47
CA GLU A 494 -8.03 -19.79 22.96
C GLU A 494 -6.95 -18.86 22.38
N ILE A 495 -7.39 -17.68 21.93
CA ILE A 495 -6.55 -16.60 21.39
C ILE A 495 -6.04 -15.74 22.56
N ARG A 496 -4.72 -15.67 22.75
CA ARG A 496 -4.13 -14.81 23.79
C ARG A 496 -3.92 -13.38 23.27
N PRO A 497 -4.34 -12.34 24.01
CA PRO A 497 -4.22 -10.94 23.57
C PRO A 497 -2.75 -10.47 23.58
N THR A 498 -2.35 -9.73 22.54
CA THR A 498 -1.03 -9.10 22.45
C THR A 498 -1.13 -7.60 22.73
N VAL A 499 -0.17 -7.04 23.47
CA VAL A 499 -0.03 -5.60 23.69
C VAL A 499 0.68 -4.98 22.47
N ALA A 500 -0.05 -4.16 21.72
CA ALA A 500 0.48 -3.44 20.57
C ALA A 500 1.30 -2.21 21.00
N SER A 501 2.39 -1.92 20.28
CA SER A 501 3.11 -0.65 20.37
C SER A 501 3.41 -0.10 18.97
N PRO A 502 3.00 1.14 18.65
CA PRO A 502 3.17 1.69 17.31
C PRO A 502 4.61 2.17 17.07
N GLY A 503 5.36 1.44 16.25
CA GLY A 503 6.60 1.95 15.66
C GLY A 503 6.29 2.91 14.51
N ARG A 504 6.74 4.18 14.59
CA ARG A 504 6.60 5.15 13.49
C ARG A 504 7.71 4.98 12.47
N PHE A 505 7.34 4.90 11.19
CA PHE A 505 8.29 5.04 10.07
C PHE A 505 8.82 6.47 9.96
N ARG A 506 10.10 6.57 9.60
CA ARG A 506 10.70 7.80 9.06
C ARG A 506 10.95 7.61 7.57
N ASP A 507 9.95 7.90 6.76
CA ASP A 507 10.13 7.93 5.30
C ASP A 507 10.87 9.17 4.84
N SER A 508 11.63 8.99 3.75
CA SER A 508 12.43 10.02 3.09
C SER A 508 11.57 10.93 2.22
N ARG A 509 10.85 11.86 2.85
CA ARG A 509 9.89 12.77 2.20
C ARG A 509 10.46 13.48 0.96
N LEU A 510 11.74 13.87 0.98
CA LEU A 510 12.39 14.59 -0.12
C LEU A 510 12.62 13.71 -1.37
N ARG A 511 13.02 12.45 -1.19
CA ARG A 511 13.21 11.51 -2.31
C ARG A 511 11.87 11.24 -3.00
N GLN A 512 10.83 10.97 -2.20
CA GLN A 512 9.48 10.76 -2.73
C GLN A 512 9.01 12.01 -3.48
N LEU A 513 9.20 13.21 -2.93
CA LEU A 513 8.85 14.46 -3.61
C LEU A 513 9.50 14.56 -4.99
N ALA A 514 10.82 14.35 -5.09
CA ALA A 514 11.54 14.43 -6.37
C ALA A 514 11.01 13.42 -7.41
N VAL A 515 10.77 12.17 -7.00
CA VAL A 515 10.30 11.11 -7.90
C VAL A 515 8.86 11.37 -8.36
N ILE A 516 7.96 11.76 -7.46
CA ILE A 516 6.56 12.03 -7.80
C ILE A 516 6.47 13.29 -8.68
N SER A 517 7.27 14.33 -8.40
CA SER A 517 7.34 15.53 -9.25
C SER A 517 7.83 15.19 -10.65
N ALA A 518 8.89 14.38 -10.79
CA ALA A 518 9.39 13.95 -12.09
C ALA A 518 8.34 13.13 -12.86
N ARG A 519 7.65 12.20 -12.19
CA ARG A 519 6.54 11.42 -12.76
C ARG A 519 5.41 12.33 -13.22
N TYR A 520 4.99 13.26 -12.38
CA TYR A 520 3.87 14.15 -12.67
C TYR A 520 4.20 15.13 -13.81
N PHE A 521 5.42 15.68 -13.84
CA PHE A 521 5.91 16.45 -14.97
C PHE A 521 5.84 15.63 -16.26
N LYS A 522 6.27 14.37 -16.23
CA LYS A 522 6.19 13.49 -17.41
C LYS A 522 4.74 13.23 -17.84
N LEU A 523 3.82 13.00 -16.91
CA LEU A 523 2.40 12.83 -17.18
C LEU A 523 1.80 14.06 -17.89
N VAL A 524 2.11 15.26 -17.39
CA VAL A 524 1.65 16.53 -17.97
C VAL A 524 2.23 16.72 -19.39
N THR A 525 3.53 16.47 -19.58
CA THR A 525 4.18 16.64 -20.90
C THR A 525 3.75 15.60 -21.95
N ASN A 526 3.41 14.38 -21.53
CA ASN A 526 2.94 13.33 -22.44
C ASN A 526 1.48 13.56 -22.89
N ASP A 527 0.69 14.32 -22.13
CA ASP A 527 -0.64 14.78 -22.53
C ASP A 527 -0.56 16.08 -23.35
N ARG A 528 0.03 15.99 -24.54
CA ARG A 528 0.33 17.15 -25.39
C ARG A 528 -0.92 17.95 -25.78
N GLN A 529 -2.05 17.28 -26.01
CA GLN A 529 -3.31 17.94 -26.39
C GLN A 529 -3.81 18.82 -25.24
N ARG A 530 -3.86 18.27 -24.03
CA ARG A 530 -4.25 19.02 -22.84
C ARG A 530 -3.26 20.15 -22.54
N LEU A 531 -1.96 19.88 -22.60
CA LEU A 531 -0.93 20.89 -22.33
C LEU A 531 -1.02 22.05 -23.32
N LEU A 532 -1.24 21.78 -24.60
CA LEU A 532 -1.42 22.81 -25.63
C LEU A 532 -2.64 23.69 -25.32
N LEU A 533 -3.78 23.09 -24.96
CA LEU A 533 -4.98 23.84 -24.57
C LEU A 533 -4.74 24.72 -23.34
N LEU A 534 -4.04 24.20 -22.33
CA LEU A 534 -3.67 24.95 -21.13
C LEU A 534 -2.67 26.08 -21.42
N LEU A 535 -1.81 25.96 -22.43
CA LEU A 535 -0.87 27.03 -22.80
C LEU A 535 -1.53 28.10 -23.67
N ILE A 536 -2.48 27.73 -24.54
CA ILE A 536 -3.18 28.68 -25.43
C ILE A 536 -4.15 29.59 -24.67
N GLN A 537 -4.79 29.11 -23.59
CA GLN A 537 -5.77 29.92 -22.84
C GLN A 537 -5.17 31.22 -22.29
N ALA A 538 -3.91 31.23 -21.86
CA ALA A 538 -3.27 32.39 -21.22
C ALA A 538 -3.06 33.58 -22.20
N PRO A 539 -2.41 33.41 -23.37
CA PRO A 539 -2.31 34.48 -24.36
C PRO A 539 -3.68 34.83 -24.94
N LEU A 540 -4.59 33.86 -25.11
CA LEU A 540 -5.95 34.15 -25.58
C LEU A 540 -6.68 35.11 -24.66
N LEU A 541 -6.60 34.92 -23.34
CA LEU A 541 -7.20 35.83 -22.36
C LEU A 541 -6.57 37.23 -22.43
N ALA A 542 -5.25 37.35 -22.58
CA ALA A 542 -4.59 38.65 -22.77
C ALA A 542 -5.04 39.36 -24.06
N VAL A 543 -5.20 38.62 -25.17
CA VAL A 543 -5.75 39.17 -26.42
C VAL A 543 -7.18 39.66 -26.22
N LEU A 544 -8.02 38.89 -25.50
CA LEU A 544 -9.39 39.31 -25.20
C LEU A 544 -9.43 40.60 -24.36
N ILE A 545 -8.53 40.74 -23.39
CA ILE A 545 -8.38 41.98 -22.61
C ILE A 545 -7.99 43.14 -23.52
N SER A 546 -7.11 42.93 -24.50
CA SER A 546 -6.69 43.98 -25.44
C SER A 546 -7.82 44.54 -26.30
N PHE A 547 -8.88 43.77 -26.58
CA PHE A 547 -10.05 44.27 -27.31
C PHE A 547 -10.89 45.26 -26.52
N VAL A 548 -10.77 45.28 -25.19
CA VAL A 548 -11.46 46.23 -24.30
C VAL A 548 -10.64 47.52 -24.13
N ALA A 549 -9.37 47.49 -24.51
CA ALA A 549 -8.43 48.58 -24.30
C ALA A 549 -8.65 49.69 -25.36
N ASP A 550 -8.74 50.96 -24.94
CA ASP A 550 -9.13 52.10 -25.79
C ASP A 550 -8.01 53.13 -26.07
N GLY A 551 -6.83 52.94 -25.49
CA GLY A 551 -5.66 53.83 -25.63
C GLY A 551 -5.40 54.72 -24.40
N GLU A 552 -6.32 54.73 -23.43
CA GLU A 552 -6.22 55.50 -22.17
C GLU A 552 -5.74 54.65 -20.98
N GLN A 553 -5.12 53.50 -21.27
CA GLN A 553 -4.60 52.61 -20.24
C GLN A 553 -3.40 53.26 -19.55
N PHE A 554 -3.34 53.13 -18.22
CA PHE A 554 -2.35 53.78 -17.35
C PHE A 554 -2.36 55.32 -17.41
N LYS A 555 -3.39 55.92 -18.01
CA LYS A 555 -3.63 57.38 -18.03
C LYS A 555 -4.94 57.76 -17.37
N GLN A 556 -5.93 56.89 -17.46
CA GLN A 556 -7.24 57.06 -16.85
C GLN A 556 -7.50 56.00 -15.78
N TYR A 557 -8.02 56.41 -14.62
CA TYR A 557 -8.26 55.55 -13.46
C TYR A 557 -9.17 54.36 -13.78
N GLU A 558 -10.39 54.59 -14.29
CA GLU A 558 -11.43 53.56 -14.42
C GLU A 558 -11.06 52.49 -15.46
N MET A 559 -10.47 52.92 -16.59
CA MET A 559 -9.99 52.02 -17.65
C MET A 559 -8.85 51.14 -17.13
N SER A 560 -7.85 51.74 -16.51
CA SER A 560 -6.70 51.01 -15.93
C SER A 560 -7.16 50.02 -14.86
N LYS A 561 -8.05 50.45 -13.95
CA LYS A 561 -8.62 49.60 -12.90
C LYS A 561 -9.37 48.40 -13.48
N SER A 562 -10.14 48.61 -14.55
CA SER A 562 -10.92 47.54 -15.21
C SER A 562 -10.02 46.51 -15.92
N LEU A 563 -8.98 46.96 -16.62
CA LEU A 563 -8.05 46.07 -17.32
C LEU A 563 -7.19 45.24 -16.36
N LEU A 564 -6.69 45.84 -15.28
CA LEU A 564 -5.95 45.14 -14.23
C LEU A 564 -6.83 44.14 -13.48
N PHE A 565 -8.11 44.46 -13.29
CA PHE A 565 -9.07 43.51 -12.74
C PHE A 565 -9.30 42.31 -13.67
N ALA A 566 -9.47 42.54 -14.97
CA ALA A 566 -9.60 41.48 -15.96
C ALA A 566 -8.34 40.58 -16.00
N LEU A 567 -7.15 41.18 -15.85
CA LEU A 567 -5.87 40.49 -15.75
C LEU A 567 -5.79 39.62 -14.47
N SER A 568 -6.22 40.17 -13.33
CA SER A 568 -6.35 39.45 -12.05
C SER A 568 -7.28 38.24 -12.16
N CYS A 569 -8.47 38.42 -12.74
CA CYS A 569 -9.42 37.33 -12.97
C CYS A 569 -8.89 36.26 -13.92
N SER A 570 -8.14 36.67 -14.95
CA SER A 570 -7.52 35.74 -15.89
C SER A 570 -6.45 34.89 -15.22
N ALA A 571 -5.60 35.49 -14.39
CA ALA A 571 -4.61 34.77 -13.58
C ALA A 571 -5.29 33.75 -12.64
N PHE A 572 -6.36 34.18 -11.96
CA PHE A 572 -7.14 33.31 -11.09
C PHE A 572 -7.76 32.13 -11.85
N TRP A 573 -8.39 32.41 -12.99
CA TRP A 573 -9.06 31.40 -13.83
C TRP A 573 -8.08 30.34 -14.33
N VAL A 574 -6.95 30.77 -14.89
CA VAL A 574 -5.89 29.89 -15.37
C VAL A 574 -5.35 29.01 -14.24
N GLY A 575 -5.01 29.61 -13.09
CA GLY A 575 -4.52 28.88 -11.93
C GLY A 575 -5.51 27.83 -11.42
N MET A 576 -6.78 28.19 -11.28
CA MET A 576 -7.84 27.29 -10.81
C MET A 576 -8.06 26.11 -11.79
N LEU A 577 -8.18 26.39 -13.09
CA LEU A 577 -8.44 25.36 -14.11
C LEU A 577 -7.32 24.33 -14.22
N ASN A 578 -6.08 24.74 -14.03
CA ASN A 578 -4.94 23.81 -14.06
C ASN A 578 -5.07 22.70 -12.99
N ALA A 579 -5.69 23.00 -11.85
CA ALA A 579 -5.61 22.19 -10.63
C ALA A 579 -6.93 21.49 -10.22
N ILE A 580 -8.09 22.05 -10.57
CA ILE A 580 -9.40 21.66 -9.99
C ILE A 580 -9.77 20.18 -10.17
N GLN A 581 -9.24 19.50 -11.19
CA GLN A 581 -9.51 18.08 -11.47
C GLN A 581 -8.37 17.13 -11.11
N GLU A 582 -7.19 17.63 -10.74
CA GLU A 582 -5.96 16.83 -10.72
C GLU A 582 -5.96 15.70 -9.69
N ILE A 583 -6.47 15.96 -8.49
CA ILE A 583 -6.51 14.95 -7.41
C ILE A 583 -7.64 13.96 -7.67
N CYS A 584 -8.80 14.41 -8.19
CA CYS A 584 -9.91 13.54 -8.57
C CYS A 584 -9.48 12.46 -9.57
N LYS A 585 -8.76 12.86 -10.63
CA LYS A 585 -8.32 11.95 -11.72
C LYS A 585 -7.41 10.84 -11.21
N GLU A 586 -6.60 11.12 -10.19
CA GLU A 586 -5.60 10.19 -9.65
C GLU A 586 -6.01 9.57 -8.32
N ARG A 587 -7.22 9.81 -7.82
CA ARG A 587 -7.63 9.42 -6.46
C ARG A 587 -7.45 7.92 -6.19
N THR A 588 -7.78 7.08 -7.16
CA THR A 588 -7.65 5.62 -7.05
C THR A 588 -6.18 5.18 -6.98
N ILE A 589 -5.32 5.77 -7.83
CA ILE A 589 -3.88 5.53 -7.84
C ILE A 589 -3.24 6.01 -6.53
N MET A 590 -3.56 7.24 -6.11
CA MET A 590 -3.06 7.82 -4.87
C MET A 590 -3.46 7.00 -3.64
N LYS A 591 -4.71 6.52 -3.56
CA LYS A 591 -5.15 5.66 -2.44
C LYS A 591 -4.34 4.36 -2.37
N ARG A 592 -4.06 3.74 -3.51
CA ARG A 592 -3.21 2.53 -3.58
C ARG A 592 -1.76 2.83 -3.18
N GLU A 593 -1.18 3.90 -3.69
CA GLU A 593 0.20 4.27 -3.37
C GLU A 593 0.37 4.69 -1.90
N TYR A 594 -0.64 5.37 -1.33
CA TYR A 594 -0.69 5.70 0.10
C TYR A 594 -0.58 4.47 0.99
N MET A 595 -1.31 3.39 0.67
CA MET A 595 -1.23 2.13 1.42
C MET A 595 0.15 1.47 1.33
N THR A 596 0.91 1.74 0.26
CA THR A 596 2.27 1.20 0.07
C THR A 596 3.38 2.11 0.62
N GLY A 597 3.04 3.26 1.23
CA GLY A 597 3.98 4.15 1.92
C GLY A 597 4.18 5.54 1.29
N LEU A 598 3.30 5.98 0.40
CA LEU A 598 3.36 7.33 -0.17
C LEU A 598 3.09 8.41 0.89
N SER A 599 3.96 9.40 0.97
CA SER A 599 3.73 10.59 1.79
C SER A 599 2.71 11.52 1.13
N LEU A 600 1.55 11.74 1.77
CA LEU A 600 0.52 12.68 1.30
C LEU A 600 1.07 14.11 1.13
N SER A 601 2.00 14.54 1.99
CA SER A 601 2.66 15.84 1.82
C SER A 601 3.56 15.91 0.60
N ALA A 602 4.33 14.84 0.33
CA ALA A 602 5.15 14.79 -0.88
C ALA A 602 4.26 14.80 -2.13
N TYR A 603 3.12 14.10 -2.09
CA TYR A 603 2.14 14.09 -3.17
C TYR A 603 1.58 15.50 -3.46
N VAL A 604 0.96 16.16 -2.48
CA VAL A 604 0.38 17.52 -2.68
C VAL A 604 1.46 18.53 -3.11
N SER A 605 2.65 18.46 -2.49
CA SER A 605 3.77 19.35 -2.82
C SER A 605 4.30 19.10 -4.24
N SER A 606 4.30 17.85 -4.71
CA SER A 606 4.74 17.54 -6.08
C SER A 606 3.80 18.14 -7.14
N LYS A 607 2.49 18.15 -6.84
CA LYS A 607 1.47 18.75 -7.73
C LYS A 607 1.68 20.25 -7.84
N ILE A 608 1.75 20.97 -6.71
CA ILE A 608 1.91 22.42 -6.74
C ILE A 608 3.27 22.85 -7.33
N LEU A 609 4.33 22.06 -7.19
CA LEU A 609 5.63 22.37 -7.79
C LEU A 609 5.55 22.34 -9.32
N VAL A 610 5.01 21.26 -9.89
CA VAL A 610 4.87 21.14 -11.37
C VAL A 610 3.83 22.12 -11.91
N LEU A 611 2.71 22.29 -11.21
CA LEU A 611 1.71 23.30 -11.58
C LEU A 611 2.29 24.71 -11.48
N GLY A 612 3.17 24.98 -10.52
CA GLY A 612 3.89 26.25 -10.40
C GLY A 612 4.75 26.55 -11.62
N VAL A 613 5.44 25.55 -12.19
CA VAL A 613 6.19 25.74 -13.45
C VAL A 613 5.24 26.09 -14.61
N LEU A 614 4.10 25.40 -14.69
CA LEU A 614 3.07 25.72 -15.70
C LEU A 614 2.50 27.13 -15.52
N CYS A 615 2.17 27.51 -14.27
CA CYS A 615 1.71 28.84 -13.93
C CYS A 615 2.75 29.89 -14.28
N LEU A 616 4.05 29.66 -14.02
CA LEU A 616 5.11 30.61 -14.40
C LEU A 616 5.15 30.86 -15.91
N ILE A 617 5.07 29.80 -16.72
CA ILE A 617 5.03 29.91 -18.18
C ILE A 617 3.78 30.69 -18.62
N GLN A 618 2.61 30.33 -18.08
CA GLN A 618 1.34 31.01 -18.40
C GLN A 618 1.34 32.49 -17.97
N SER A 619 1.92 32.80 -16.80
CA SER A 619 2.09 34.16 -16.29
C SER A 619 3.03 34.98 -17.16
N LEU A 620 4.13 34.38 -17.66
CA LEU A 620 5.00 35.03 -18.63
C LEU A 620 4.27 35.31 -19.95
N MET A 621 3.47 34.35 -20.45
CA MET A 621 2.71 34.52 -21.69
C MET A 621 1.62 35.59 -21.56
N ILE A 622 0.82 35.56 -20.49
CA ILE A 622 -0.26 36.53 -20.30
C ILE A 622 0.31 37.94 -20.09
N THR A 623 1.35 38.10 -19.25
CA THR A 623 1.99 39.40 -18.99
C THR A 623 2.71 39.92 -20.23
N GLY A 624 3.40 39.03 -20.96
CA GLY A 624 4.07 39.36 -22.22
C GLY A 624 3.09 39.89 -23.26
N VAL A 625 2.02 39.14 -23.55
CA VAL A 625 1.00 39.58 -24.53
C VAL A 625 0.29 40.84 -24.06
N PHE A 626 -0.06 40.95 -22.77
CA PHE A 626 -0.66 42.15 -22.21
C PHE A 626 0.27 43.36 -22.38
N SER A 627 1.56 43.23 -22.06
CA SER A 627 2.53 44.33 -22.23
C SER A 627 2.72 44.77 -23.68
N LEU A 628 2.60 43.84 -24.64
CA LEU A 628 2.74 44.13 -26.07
C LEU A 628 1.49 44.76 -26.69
N LEU A 629 0.29 44.34 -26.25
CA LEU A 629 -0.98 44.78 -26.85
C LEU A 629 -1.67 45.92 -26.10
N VAL A 630 -1.45 46.01 -24.79
CA VAL A 630 -2.12 46.99 -23.90
C VAL A 630 -1.12 48.05 -23.41
N GLY A 631 0.08 47.63 -23.03
CA GLY A 631 1.13 48.51 -22.50
C GLY A 631 1.48 48.23 -21.04
N LEU A 632 2.35 49.07 -20.47
CA LEU A 632 2.84 48.99 -19.08
C LEU A 632 2.75 50.37 -18.40
N PRO A 633 2.66 50.41 -17.06
CA PRO A 633 2.87 51.65 -16.29
C PRO A 633 4.25 52.26 -16.57
N GLU A 634 4.38 53.58 -16.39
CA GLU A 634 5.65 54.30 -16.62
C GLU A 634 6.72 53.94 -15.58
N GLU A 635 6.34 53.87 -14.30
CA GLU A 635 7.23 53.53 -13.20
C GLU A 635 6.66 52.38 -12.36
N GLY A 636 7.55 51.52 -11.86
CA GLY A 636 7.21 50.46 -10.91
C GLY A 636 7.58 50.88 -9.50
N VAL A 637 7.08 50.16 -8.50
CA VAL A 637 7.23 50.54 -7.09
C VAL A 637 8.63 50.22 -6.56
N MET A 638 9.14 49.03 -6.87
CA MET A 638 10.43 48.48 -6.42
C MET A 638 11.34 48.15 -7.59
N ILE A 639 10.78 47.59 -8.67
CA ILE A 639 11.50 47.07 -9.84
C ILE A 639 10.70 47.40 -11.11
N HIS A 640 11.19 46.96 -12.28
CA HIS A 640 10.54 47.23 -13.55
C HIS A 640 9.06 46.74 -13.55
N PRO A 641 8.07 47.56 -13.98
CA PRO A 641 6.64 47.25 -13.89
C PRO A 641 6.26 45.88 -14.44
N PHE A 642 6.86 45.48 -15.57
CA PHE A 642 6.68 44.14 -16.14
C PHE A 642 6.91 43.01 -15.13
N ILE A 643 7.98 43.12 -14.32
CA ILE A 643 8.34 42.08 -13.35
C ILE A 643 7.36 42.10 -12.17
N GLU A 644 6.90 43.28 -11.74
CA GLU A 644 5.92 43.40 -10.65
C GLU A 644 4.56 42.83 -11.04
N LEU A 645 4.09 43.14 -12.25
CA LEU A 645 2.89 42.53 -12.84
C LEU A 645 3.06 41.01 -12.97
N LEU A 646 4.21 40.55 -13.48
CA LEU A 646 4.51 39.13 -13.62
C LEU A 646 4.48 38.40 -12.27
N ILE A 647 5.14 38.93 -11.24
CA ILE A 647 5.17 38.33 -9.90
C ILE A 647 3.75 38.29 -9.33
N THR A 648 2.99 39.38 -9.43
CA THR A 648 1.62 39.43 -8.92
C THR A 648 0.73 38.39 -9.61
N ILE A 649 0.75 38.33 -10.95
CA ILE A 649 0.00 37.35 -11.75
C ILE A 649 0.44 35.92 -11.43
N PHE A 650 1.73 35.68 -11.24
CA PHE A 650 2.29 34.37 -10.91
C PHE A 650 1.84 33.88 -9.54
N ILE A 651 1.99 34.70 -8.49
CA ILE A 651 1.59 34.32 -7.13
C ILE A 651 0.06 34.13 -7.06
N THR A 652 -0.71 34.98 -7.76
CA THR A 652 -2.18 34.79 -7.90
C THR A 652 -2.52 33.46 -8.54
N ALA A 653 -1.89 33.11 -9.67
CA ALA A 653 -2.12 31.84 -10.35
C ALA A 653 -1.77 30.63 -9.46
N VAL A 654 -0.66 30.71 -8.69
CA VAL A 654 -0.26 29.67 -7.73
C VAL A 654 -1.28 29.55 -6.58
N ALA A 655 -1.75 30.65 -6.02
CA ALA A 655 -2.78 30.66 -4.98
C ALA A 655 -4.09 30.02 -5.46
N SER A 656 -4.51 30.36 -6.68
CA SER A 656 -5.69 29.75 -7.33
C SER A 656 -5.49 28.28 -7.67
N SER A 657 -4.29 27.86 -8.06
CA SER A 657 -3.95 26.44 -8.22
C SER A 657 -4.02 25.68 -6.89
N ALA A 658 -3.52 26.27 -5.80
CA ALA A 658 -3.63 25.68 -4.47
C ALA A 658 -5.11 25.52 -4.04
N MET A 659 -5.93 26.55 -4.28
CA MET A 659 -7.38 26.49 -4.07
C MET A 659 -8.03 25.40 -4.94
N GLY A 660 -7.65 25.29 -6.20
CA GLY A 660 -8.10 24.23 -7.11
C GLY A 660 -7.73 22.83 -6.61
N LEU A 661 -6.51 22.62 -6.10
CA LEU A 661 -6.10 21.35 -5.48
C LEU A 661 -6.93 21.02 -4.24
N PHE A 662 -7.22 22.01 -3.40
CA PHE A 662 -8.11 21.82 -2.25
C PHE A 662 -9.50 21.36 -2.70
N VAL A 663 -10.11 22.04 -3.67
CA VAL A 663 -11.41 21.65 -4.23
C VAL A 663 -11.35 20.25 -4.82
N SER A 664 -10.30 19.95 -5.59
CA SER A 664 -10.07 18.62 -6.17
C SER A 664 -10.01 17.52 -5.10
N SER A 665 -9.50 17.82 -3.90
CA SER A 665 -9.45 16.84 -2.80
C SER A 665 -10.82 16.52 -2.19
N LEU A 666 -11.80 17.43 -2.31
CA LEU A 666 -13.16 17.26 -1.75
C LEU A 666 -14.06 16.35 -2.58
N PHE A 667 -13.78 16.20 -3.87
CA PHE A 667 -14.63 15.45 -4.80
C PHE A 667 -14.03 14.08 -5.19
N ASN A 668 -14.92 13.14 -5.53
CA ASN A 668 -14.54 11.81 -6.04
C ASN A 668 -14.45 11.77 -7.57
N ASN A 669 -15.08 12.74 -8.24
CA ASN A 669 -15.28 12.75 -9.68
C ASN A 669 -14.82 14.12 -10.22
N ALA A 670 -14.07 14.09 -11.33
CA ALA A 670 -13.47 15.28 -11.93
C ALA A 670 -14.51 16.25 -12.52
N ASP A 671 -15.59 15.72 -13.12
CA ASP A 671 -16.66 16.53 -13.70
C ASP A 671 -17.41 17.30 -12.61
N ARG A 672 -17.69 16.63 -11.48
CA ARG A 672 -18.30 17.29 -10.30
C ARG A 672 -17.41 18.38 -9.73
N ALA A 673 -16.10 18.17 -9.68
CA ALA A 673 -15.17 19.21 -9.23
C ALA A 673 -15.21 20.43 -10.18
N MET A 674 -15.25 20.18 -11.49
CA MET A 674 -15.29 21.25 -12.51
C MET A 674 -16.55 22.12 -12.42
N THR A 675 -17.71 21.53 -12.08
CA THR A 675 -18.95 22.31 -11.92
C THR A 675 -18.88 23.35 -10.80
N VAL A 676 -17.90 23.24 -9.89
CA VAL A 676 -17.69 24.20 -8.81
C VAL A 676 -16.90 25.44 -9.28
N ALA A 677 -16.16 25.37 -10.40
CA ALA A 677 -15.32 26.48 -10.86
C ALA A 677 -16.07 27.82 -11.01
N PRO A 678 -17.26 27.89 -11.65
CA PRO A 678 -18.01 29.16 -11.72
C PRO A 678 -18.48 29.68 -10.36
N LEU A 679 -18.84 28.77 -9.44
CA LEU A 679 -19.27 29.12 -8.08
C LEU A 679 -18.12 29.69 -7.24
N LEU A 680 -16.87 29.30 -7.54
CA LEU A 680 -15.69 29.88 -6.90
C LEU A 680 -15.31 31.21 -7.54
N LEU A 681 -15.46 31.35 -8.86
CA LEU A 681 -15.11 32.58 -9.58
C LEU A 681 -16.03 33.75 -9.22
N MET A 682 -17.34 33.51 -9.07
CA MET A 682 -18.33 34.56 -8.80
C MET A 682 -18.00 35.41 -7.56
N PRO A 683 -17.74 34.84 -6.37
CA PRO A 683 -17.31 35.61 -5.20
C PRO A 683 -16.02 36.41 -5.44
N GLN A 684 -15.07 35.88 -6.24
CA GLN A 684 -13.83 36.59 -6.52
C GLN A 684 -14.06 37.85 -7.33
N ILE A 685 -15.01 37.79 -8.28
CA ILE A 685 -15.43 38.94 -9.08
C ILE A 685 -16.16 39.96 -8.20
N LEU A 686 -17.15 39.50 -7.44
CA LEU A 686 -18.00 40.37 -6.61
C LEU A 686 -17.22 41.10 -5.50
N PHE A 687 -16.28 40.42 -4.85
CA PHE A 687 -15.54 40.95 -3.70
C PHE A 687 -14.14 41.46 -4.03
N SER A 688 -13.83 41.64 -5.32
CA SER A 688 -12.55 42.20 -5.79
C SER A 688 -12.34 43.67 -5.42
N GLY A 689 -13.40 44.41 -5.11
CA GLY A 689 -13.37 45.85 -4.87
C GLY A 689 -13.52 46.71 -6.13
N LEU A 690 -13.78 46.11 -7.30
CA LEU A 690 -14.05 46.85 -8.54
C LEU A 690 -15.54 47.23 -8.69
N ILE A 691 -16.45 46.26 -8.56
CA ILE A 691 -17.85 46.41 -8.99
C ILE A 691 -18.72 47.06 -7.91
N PHE A 692 -18.41 46.82 -6.64
CA PHE A 692 -19.20 47.29 -5.50
C PHE A 692 -18.30 47.93 -4.45
N GLU A 693 -18.73 49.06 -3.91
CA GLU A 693 -18.12 49.64 -2.72
C GLU A 693 -18.31 48.70 -1.53
N LEU A 694 -17.20 48.27 -0.93
CA LEU A 694 -17.20 47.28 0.15
C LEU A 694 -17.28 48.00 1.50
N SER A 695 -18.46 48.02 2.12
CA SER A 695 -18.69 48.59 3.45
C SER A 695 -19.22 47.58 4.46
N GLY A 696 -18.84 47.73 5.73
CA GLY A 696 -19.29 46.85 6.81
C GLY A 696 -18.84 45.38 6.64
N ALA A 697 -19.79 44.45 6.65
CA ALA A 697 -19.51 43.01 6.62
C ALA A 697 -18.90 42.52 5.29
N THR A 698 -19.24 43.15 4.16
CA THR A 698 -18.70 42.77 2.83
C THR A 698 -17.20 43.05 2.72
N LYS A 699 -16.68 44.05 3.45
CA LYS A 699 -15.24 44.33 3.58
C LYS A 699 -14.49 43.20 4.28
N ILE A 700 -15.09 42.54 5.26
CA ILE A 700 -14.46 41.40 5.96
C ILE A 700 -14.47 40.17 5.05
N ILE A 701 -15.58 39.92 4.34
CA ILE A 701 -15.72 38.79 3.42
C ILE A 701 -14.71 38.91 2.26
N SER A 702 -14.46 40.13 1.78
CA SER A 702 -13.52 40.37 0.69
C SER A 702 -12.08 40.01 1.03
N TRP A 703 -11.70 40.01 2.32
CA TRP A 703 -10.36 39.59 2.74
C TRP A 703 -10.04 38.14 2.39
N ILE A 704 -11.04 37.30 2.13
CA ILE A 704 -10.89 35.90 1.73
C ILE A 704 -10.77 35.77 0.19
N ALA A 705 -11.08 36.81 -0.57
CA ALA A 705 -11.02 36.80 -2.03
C ALA A 705 -9.57 36.97 -2.53
N VAL A 706 -9.06 35.98 -3.26
CA VAL A 706 -7.73 36.01 -3.88
C VAL A 706 -7.61 37.15 -4.90
N CYS A 707 -8.65 37.36 -5.72
CA CYS A 707 -8.64 38.42 -6.74
C CYS A 707 -8.55 39.82 -6.14
N ARG A 708 -9.01 40.03 -4.88
CA ARG A 708 -8.88 41.29 -4.18
C ARG A 708 -7.42 41.65 -3.96
N TRP A 709 -6.65 40.78 -3.32
CA TRP A 709 -5.23 41.02 -3.02
C TRP A 709 -4.36 41.07 -4.27
N SER A 710 -4.75 40.31 -5.30
CA SER A 710 -4.17 40.43 -6.64
C SER A 710 -4.43 41.81 -7.24
N MET A 711 -5.64 42.34 -7.10
CA MET A 711 -5.99 43.69 -7.57
C MET A 711 -5.24 44.78 -6.80
N GLU A 712 -5.06 44.63 -5.48
CA GLU A 712 -4.26 45.56 -4.67
C GLU A 712 -2.80 45.60 -5.16
N GLY A 713 -2.18 44.44 -5.43
CA GLY A 713 -0.81 44.38 -5.97
C GLY A 713 -0.68 44.98 -7.39
N LEU A 714 -1.61 44.66 -8.28
CA LEU A 714 -1.63 45.22 -9.65
C LEU A 714 -1.91 46.73 -9.64
N GLY A 715 -2.85 47.18 -8.82
CA GLY A 715 -3.22 48.59 -8.70
C GLY A 715 -2.11 49.44 -8.07
N THR A 716 -1.39 48.87 -7.11
CA THR A 716 -0.18 49.46 -6.52
C THR A 716 0.92 49.58 -7.58
N THR A 717 1.15 48.54 -8.39
CA THR A 717 2.13 48.58 -9.51
C THR A 717 1.81 49.69 -10.52
N ALA A 718 0.52 49.90 -10.81
CA ALA A 718 0.06 50.89 -11.78
C ALA A 718 -0.15 52.30 -11.19
N ASN A 719 0.16 52.51 -9.91
CA ASN A 719 -0.09 53.76 -9.18
C ASN A 719 -1.51 54.32 -9.41
N LEU A 720 -2.53 53.47 -9.27
CA LEU A 720 -3.91 53.83 -9.62
C LEU A 720 -4.37 55.13 -8.93
N ASN A 721 -4.04 55.34 -7.66
CA ASN A 721 -4.43 56.55 -6.91
C ASN A 721 -3.89 57.87 -7.50
N SER A 722 -2.85 57.80 -8.35
CA SER A 722 -2.30 58.99 -9.04
C SER A 722 -2.99 59.32 -10.36
N LEU A 723 -3.80 58.40 -10.89
CA LEU A 723 -4.43 58.57 -12.21
C LEU A 723 -5.70 59.42 -12.11
N PRO A 724 -5.94 60.33 -13.08
CA PRO A 724 -7.16 61.12 -13.14
C PRO A 724 -8.39 60.27 -13.48
N LEU A 725 -9.55 60.69 -12.94
CA LEU A 725 -10.86 60.12 -13.29
C LEU A 725 -11.28 60.52 -14.71
N GLN A 726 -12.16 59.73 -15.33
CA GLN A 726 -12.72 60.03 -16.65
C GLN A 726 -13.34 61.43 -16.71
N LEU A 727 -14.10 61.80 -15.68
CA LEU A 727 -14.78 63.08 -15.57
C LEU A 727 -13.79 64.24 -15.39
N GLN A 728 -12.66 64.01 -14.71
CA GLN A 728 -11.60 65.01 -14.56
C GLN A 728 -10.90 65.28 -15.90
N GLN A 729 -10.66 64.24 -16.71
CA GLN A 729 -10.12 64.41 -18.07
C GLN A 729 -11.10 65.18 -19.00
N GLN A 730 -12.40 65.09 -18.73
CA GLN A 730 -13.44 65.87 -19.43
C GLN A 730 -13.64 67.30 -18.86
N GLY A 731 -12.80 67.72 -17.91
CA GLY A 731 -12.82 69.08 -17.33
C GLY A 731 -13.72 69.24 -16.10
N ILE A 732 -14.27 68.16 -15.55
CA ILE A 732 -15.12 68.19 -14.35
C ILE A 732 -14.28 67.85 -13.12
N MET A 733 -14.01 68.86 -12.29
CA MET A 733 -13.18 68.72 -11.07
C MET A 733 -14.00 68.11 -9.93
N ILE A 734 -13.95 66.79 -9.80
CA ILE A 734 -14.52 66.03 -8.68
C ILE A 734 -13.36 65.55 -7.79
N PRO A 735 -13.37 65.77 -6.46
CA PRO A 735 -12.36 65.22 -5.57
C PRO A 735 -12.46 63.68 -5.55
N HIS A 736 -11.33 63.00 -5.73
CA HIS A 736 -11.19 61.56 -5.60
C HIS A 736 -10.39 61.27 -4.33
N ASP A 737 -11.02 60.63 -3.35
CA ASP A 737 -10.30 60.16 -2.17
C ASP A 737 -9.43 58.96 -2.58
N ALA A 738 -8.13 59.02 -2.26
CA ALA A 738 -7.22 57.92 -2.53
C ALA A 738 -7.70 56.66 -1.82
N GLU A 739 -7.81 55.55 -2.56
CA GLU A 739 -8.19 54.28 -1.95
C GLU A 739 -6.99 53.73 -1.16
N ASP A 740 -7.13 53.53 0.15
CA ASP A 740 -6.10 52.94 1.04
C ASP A 740 -5.55 51.60 0.49
N PHE A 741 -6.29 50.95 -0.41
CA PHE A 741 -5.93 49.67 -1.00
C PHE A 741 -4.92 49.75 -2.15
N PHE A 742 -4.63 50.95 -2.69
CA PHE A 742 -3.68 51.16 -3.80
C PHE A 742 -2.52 52.09 -3.42
N GLU A 743 -2.09 52.08 -2.16
CA GLU A 743 -0.92 52.83 -1.71
C GLU A 743 0.33 52.44 -2.52
N PHE A 744 0.95 53.42 -3.19
CA PHE A 744 2.18 53.25 -3.97
C PHE A 744 3.41 53.09 -3.06
N THR A 745 3.48 51.98 -2.32
CA THR A 745 4.58 51.68 -1.41
C THR A 745 5.06 50.23 -1.51
N ALA A 746 6.36 50.03 -1.35
CA ALA A 746 6.98 48.70 -1.32
C ALA A 746 6.41 47.82 -0.20
N SER A 747 6.12 48.41 0.98
CA SER A 747 5.53 47.71 2.12
C SER A 747 4.14 47.16 1.82
N HIS A 748 3.30 47.94 1.14
CA HIS A 748 1.94 47.52 0.80
C HIS A 748 1.97 46.38 -0.23
N MET A 749 2.78 46.51 -1.29
CA MET A 749 2.93 45.46 -2.30
C MET A 749 3.46 44.14 -1.71
N LEU A 750 4.47 44.20 -0.83
CA LEU A 750 4.98 43.02 -0.13
C LEU A 750 3.94 42.38 0.78
N ALA A 751 3.06 43.17 1.42
CA ALA A 751 1.97 42.66 2.22
C ALA A 751 0.94 41.91 1.36
N SER A 752 0.53 42.46 0.21
CA SER A 752 -0.39 41.79 -0.73
C SER A 752 0.21 40.48 -1.25
N TRP A 753 1.48 40.47 -1.65
CA TRP A 753 2.18 39.23 -2.06
C TRP A 753 2.28 38.22 -0.92
N GLY A 754 2.59 38.66 0.29
CA GLY A 754 2.63 37.82 1.48
C GLY A 754 1.30 37.14 1.77
N ILE A 755 0.18 37.85 1.60
CA ILE A 755 -1.16 37.31 1.80
C ILE A 755 -1.51 36.28 0.71
N LEU A 756 -1.19 36.54 -0.55
CA LEU A 756 -1.38 35.57 -1.64
C LEU A 756 -0.56 34.27 -1.45
N ILE A 757 0.67 34.40 -0.96
CA ILE A 757 1.49 33.25 -0.55
C ILE A 757 0.83 32.54 0.64
N GLY A 758 0.31 33.28 1.62
CA GLY A 758 -0.46 32.77 2.75
C GLY A 758 -1.66 31.92 2.32
N PHE A 759 -2.44 32.38 1.33
CA PHE A 759 -3.53 31.60 0.73
C PHE A 759 -3.03 30.29 0.12
N SER A 760 -1.93 30.34 -0.62
CA SER A 760 -1.32 29.15 -1.22
C SER A 760 -1.01 28.11 -0.14
N VAL A 761 -0.35 28.51 0.95
CA VAL A 761 -0.02 27.61 2.07
C VAL A 761 -1.28 27.08 2.75
N LEU A 762 -2.26 27.96 3.03
CA LEU A 762 -3.52 27.58 3.68
C LEU A 762 -4.27 26.51 2.89
N PHE A 763 -4.48 26.71 1.58
CA PHE A 763 -5.21 25.75 0.77
C PHE A 763 -4.48 24.42 0.61
N LEU A 764 -3.14 24.42 0.53
CA LEU A 764 -2.36 23.17 0.51
C LEU A 764 -2.47 22.39 1.83
N VAL A 765 -2.50 23.10 2.97
CA VAL A 765 -2.72 22.48 4.29
C VAL A 765 -4.13 21.88 4.37
N LEU A 766 -5.16 22.62 3.92
CA LEU A 766 -6.53 22.11 3.88
C LEU A 766 -6.66 20.88 2.97
N ALA A 767 -6.06 20.92 1.77
CA ALA A 767 -6.05 19.77 0.85
C ALA A 767 -5.42 18.54 1.50
N ARG A 768 -4.31 18.72 2.23
CA ARG A 768 -3.66 17.64 2.99
C ARG A 768 -4.57 17.08 4.08
N ILE A 769 -5.26 17.92 4.84
CA ILE A 769 -6.16 17.50 5.92
C ILE A 769 -7.28 16.64 5.34
N VAL A 770 -7.93 17.08 4.26
CA VAL A 770 -8.98 16.32 3.57
C VAL A 770 -8.45 14.96 3.11
N LEU A 771 -7.28 14.93 2.44
CA LEU A 771 -6.68 13.69 1.96
C LEU A 771 -6.30 12.71 3.08
N SER A 772 -5.95 13.21 4.27
CA SER A 772 -5.68 12.34 5.42
C SER A 772 -6.92 11.56 5.90
N GLY A 773 -8.11 12.09 5.63
CA GLY A 773 -9.39 11.42 5.84
C GLY A 773 -9.67 10.34 4.79
N VAL A 774 -9.29 10.56 3.54
CA VAL A 774 -9.49 9.62 2.41
C VAL A 774 -8.74 8.30 2.61
N GLY A 775 -7.56 8.35 3.23
CA GLY A 775 -6.82 7.13 3.63
C GLY A 775 -7.57 6.25 4.64
N LYS A 776 -8.55 6.81 5.37
CA LYS A 776 -9.41 6.12 6.34
C LYS A 776 -10.81 5.80 5.80
N GLU A 777 -11.16 6.26 4.60
CA GLU A 777 -12.43 5.91 3.97
C GLU A 777 -12.42 4.41 3.64
N LYS A 778 -13.12 3.64 4.49
CA LYS A 778 -13.41 2.22 4.29
C LYS A 778 -14.02 2.06 2.89
N SER A 779 -13.26 1.46 1.96
CA SER A 779 -13.77 0.93 0.70
C SER A 779 -14.81 -0.13 0.99
#